data_AF-C5LZ02-F1
#
_entry.id   AF-C5LZ02-F1
#
_cell.length_a   1.000
_cell.length_b   1.000
_cell.length_c   1.000
_cell.angle_alpha   90.00
_cell.angle_beta   90.00
_cell.angle_gamma   90.00
#
_symmetry.space_group_name_H-M   'P 1'
#
loop_
_entity.id
_entity.type
_entity.pdbx_description
1 polymer ?
#
loop_
_entity_poly.entity_id
_entity_poly.type
_entity_poly.pdbx_seq_one_letter_code
_entity_poly.pdbx_strand_id
1 'polypeptide(L)'
;MPLKYQTSTLVSLVAFGIHPLVCGLDNDLARTPPMGWLAWERFGCETDCETHPDTCISEKLYTDMADELIRGGYNRGLKLGIYADIGTKTCGGYPGLEGHFEQDVKTFAEWGIDSLKVDGCYANTSTFGETYPGLGRLLNATGRPILYSCSWPAYLADHAEDKDVLVKEIAPACNLWRNFDDIYDSWASIQGITNFWARRNSTDILIRAAGPGHWNDPDMIVVGNNGLSEVEQQSQFALWAMFAAPLYLTADLRTMPSWAREIVQNKEIIAINQDPLGKQGYVVWSENGARIWIRELAGTDKSVDTWAVLLENSNSIFGLQRIALQPTRHIPRWAEGTQFSVRDLFRGRNIGLFVDEYSANVDTSSVHFVIIRKVRKWKHVSHLRIPNSEEVISSPMQASFRTFPVEYGIACLPLIGQQSAAMNEIASTTTDQPLFPGTKTGITGEGKNDSSSAFSHPVKSAIPGRDALRTSPGLDLDPWDGRKRILHACALAHVQIVCSEWYVQVLYTFVTETDCKARPDTCISEKLYTDMADELICGGYKDAGYEYVNIDDCWSTLERDAKTGEILPDPERFPHGIKWLADYMHSRGLKLGIYADIGTKTCGGYPGLEGHFEQDVKTFAEWGIDSLKVDGCYADTSTFGETYPRLGRLLNATGRPILYSCSWPAYLADHAENQDVLVKEIAPACNLWRNFHDIRDSWASVQSITNFWARTSPTNILIRAAGPGHWNDPDMIVVGNNGLSEVEQQSQFALWAMFAAPLYMTADLRTFPSWARKIVQNKEIIAVNQDLLGKQGYVVWSEKRARIWIKELTATDKPADTWAVLLENSNSIYGPKRIVLQPARHIPGWAEGTQFSVRDLFRGRDVGVFDKAYSVDVDTSSVQFVIIRKVKDETILL
;
A
#
# COMPACT_ATOMS: atom_id res chain seq x y z
N MET A 1 32.42 56.48 30.31
CA MET A 1 32.92 55.14 30.70
C MET A 1 31.75 54.17 30.56
N PRO A 2 31.90 53.10 29.77
CA PRO A 2 31.95 51.76 30.34
C PRO A 2 33.23 50.99 29.95
N LEU A 3 33.31 49.72 30.35
CA LEU A 3 34.55 48.93 30.43
C LEU A 3 34.98 48.19 29.15
N LYS A 4 36.27 47.82 29.18
CA LYS A 4 37.14 47.22 28.17
C LYS A 4 36.75 45.81 27.67
N TYR A 5 37.18 45.55 26.44
CA TYR A 5 37.43 44.25 25.78
C TYR A 5 38.13 43.18 26.65
N GLN A 6 37.82 41.89 26.44
CA GLN A 6 38.68 40.98 25.65
C GLN A 6 38.08 39.59 25.34
N THR A 7 38.08 39.25 24.04
CA THR A 7 38.29 37.91 23.41
C THR A 7 37.87 36.62 24.12
N SER A 8 36.96 35.88 23.48
CA SER A 8 36.98 34.40 23.46
C SER A 8 36.88 33.89 22.02
N THR A 9 37.65 32.84 21.74
CA THR A 9 37.83 32.25 20.41
C THR A 9 36.55 31.56 19.92
N LEU A 10 36.08 31.88 18.71
CA LEU A 10 35.11 31.01 18.04
C LEU A 10 35.80 29.69 17.70
N VAL A 11 35.45 28.64 18.43
CA VAL A 11 35.61 27.27 17.94
C VAL A 11 34.51 27.05 16.92
N SER A 12 34.87 26.94 15.64
CA SER A 12 33.95 26.48 14.62
C SER A 12 33.57 25.03 14.92
N LEU A 13 32.44 24.85 15.61
CA LEU A 13 31.72 23.58 15.57
C LEU A 13 31.31 23.36 14.13
N VAL A 14 32.04 22.47 13.45
CA VAL A 14 31.55 21.82 12.24
C VAL A 14 30.36 20.99 12.69
N ALA A 15 29.18 21.60 12.63
CA ALA A 15 27.93 20.87 12.69
C ALA A 15 27.92 19.95 11.47
N PHE A 16 28.26 18.68 11.68
CA PHE A 16 27.87 17.63 10.75
C PHE A 16 26.35 17.63 10.73
N GLY A 17 25.79 18.31 9.73
CA GLY A 17 24.36 18.36 9.51
C GLY A 17 23.89 16.95 9.19
N ILE A 18 23.33 16.29 10.20
CA ILE A 18 22.60 15.04 10.04
C ILE A 18 21.52 15.33 9.00
N HIS A 19 21.70 14.84 7.79
CA HIS A 19 20.72 15.01 6.73
C HIS A 19 19.44 14.30 7.20
N PRO A 20 18.31 15.01 7.38
CA PRO A 20 17.05 14.33 7.64
C PRO A 20 16.72 13.47 6.42
N LEU A 21 16.50 12.17 6.66
CA LEU A 21 16.02 11.25 5.63
C LEU A 21 14.76 11.81 4.97
N VAL A 22 14.62 11.55 3.66
CA VAL A 22 13.57 12.13 2.84
C VAL A 22 12.21 11.51 3.22
N CYS A 23 11.49 12.17 4.13
CA CYS A 23 10.07 11.87 4.32
C CYS A 23 9.31 12.14 3.03
N GLY A 24 8.65 11.10 2.50
CA GLY A 24 7.82 11.21 1.32
C GLY A 24 6.47 11.89 1.57
N LEU A 25 5.95 12.50 0.52
CA LEU A 25 4.63 13.13 0.42
C LEU A 25 3.53 12.07 0.16
N ASP A 26 3.26 11.18 1.14
CA ASP A 26 2.05 10.33 1.10
C ASP A 26 0.84 11.09 1.66
N ASN A 27 0.41 12.11 0.93
CA ASN A 27 -0.70 13.02 1.26
C ASN A 27 -2.10 12.48 0.85
N ASP A 28 -2.19 11.17 0.55
CA ASP A 28 -3.39 10.48 0.03
C ASP A 28 -3.94 11.00 -1.32
N LEU A 29 -3.22 11.91 -2.00
CA LEU A 29 -3.57 12.41 -3.34
C LEU A 29 -3.05 11.47 -4.44
N ALA A 30 -3.39 11.80 -5.69
CA ALA A 30 -2.96 11.07 -6.89
C ALA A 30 -3.18 9.55 -6.83
N ARG A 31 -4.23 9.05 -6.16
CA ARG A 31 -4.51 7.59 -6.13
C ARG A 31 -4.87 7.01 -7.50
N THR A 32 -5.29 7.85 -8.44
CA THR A 32 -5.22 7.65 -9.89
C THR A 32 -4.49 8.84 -10.52
N PRO A 33 -4.03 8.78 -11.79
CA PRO A 33 -3.40 9.92 -12.45
C PRO A 33 -4.37 11.11 -12.50
N PRO A 34 -3.94 12.34 -12.17
CA PRO A 34 -4.84 13.49 -12.20
C PRO A 34 -5.23 13.86 -13.63
N MET A 35 -6.40 14.48 -13.77
CA MET A 35 -6.93 14.97 -15.05
C MET A 35 -7.34 16.43 -14.88
N GLY A 36 -7.12 17.26 -15.89
CA GLY A 36 -7.44 18.69 -15.80
C GLY A 36 -7.02 19.48 -17.02
N TRP A 37 -6.71 20.76 -16.82
CA TRP A 37 -6.28 21.68 -17.86
C TRP A 37 -5.14 22.59 -17.36
N LEU A 38 -4.19 22.93 -18.23
CA LEU A 38 -3.03 23.78 -17.97
C LEU A 38 -2.84 24.78 -19.13
N ALA A 39 -2.55 26.04 -18.82
CA ALA A 39 -2.43 27.10 -19.84
C ALA A 39 -1.13 27.06 -20.67
N TRP A 40 -0.10 26.38 -20.18
CA TRP A 40 1.21 26.25 -20.86
C TRP A 40 1.05 25.50 -22.19
N GLU A 41 1.96 25.72 -23.14
CA GLU A 41 1.84 25.34 -24.57
C GLU A 41 0.86 26.22 -25.36
N ARG A 42 -0.47 26.10 -25.19
CA ARG A 42 -1.45 26.82 -26.02
C ARG A 42 -1.51 28.34 -25.79
N PHE A 43 -1.42 28.78 -24.54
CA PHE A 43 -1.54 30.20 -24.15
C PHE A 43 -0.21 30.80 -23.68
N GLY A 44 0.74 29.95 -23.26
CA GLY A 44 2.10 30.36 -22.89
C GLY A 44 2.13 31.33 -21.71
N CYS A 45 2.97 32.37 -21.81
CA CYS A 45 3.07 33.46 -20.85
C CYS A 45 2.55 34.79 -21.44
N GLU A 46 1.47 34.75 -22.23
CA GLU A 46 0.84 35.98 -22.73
C GLU A 46 0.21 36.76 -21.57
N THR A 47 0.58 38.03 -21.40
CA THR A 47 0.14 38.88 -20.29
C THR A 47 -0.46 40.21 -20.74
N ASP A 48 -0.39 40.55 -22.03
CA ASP A 48 -1.05 41.72 -22.59
C ASP A 48 -2.54 41.43 -22.82
N CYS A 49 -3.33 41.62 -21.77
CA CYS A 49 -4.78 41.48 -21.83
C CYS A 49 -5.50 42.60 -22.58
N GLU A 50 -4.82 43.68 -22.99
CA GLU A 50 -5.42 44.72 -23.82
C GLU A 50 -5.41 44.30 -25.30
N THR A 51 -4.31 43.71 -25.78
CA THR A 51 -4.21 43.18 -27.15
C THR A 51 -4.75 41.76 -27.29
N HIS A 52 -4.67 40.95 -26.22
CA HIS A 52 -5.04 39.52 -26.22
C HIS A 52 -6.09 39.16 -25.12
N PRO A 53 -7.27 39.83 -25.08
CA PRO A 53 -8.23 39.74 -23.96
C PRO A 53 -8.85 38.34 -23.73
N ASP A 54 -8.78 37.46 -24.74
CA ASP A 54 -9.30 36.09 -24.65
C ASP A 54 -8.21 35.02 -24.49
N THR A 55 -6.93 35.38 -24.58
CA THR A 55 -5.80 34.43 -24.52
C THR A 55 -4.69 34.81 -23.54
N CYS A 56 -4.72 36.01 -22.94
CA CYS A 56 -3.81 36.35 -21.86
C CYS A 56 -4.09 35.53 -20.57
N ILE A 57 -3.03 35.24 -19.82
CA ILE A 57 -3.09 34.60 -18.51
C ILE A 57 -3.78 35.55 -17.51
N SER A 58 -5.06 35.27 -17.24
CA SER A 58 -5.95 36.14 -16.47
C SER A 58 -7.05 35.32 -15.78
N GLU A 59 -7.68 35.88 -14.74
CA GLU A 59 -8.84 35.26 -14.08
C GLU A 59 -9.92 34.84 -15.09
N LYS A 60 -10.21 35.71 -16.08
CA LYS A 60 -11.17 35.44 -17.16
C LYS A 60 -10.83 34.16 -17.93
N LEU A 61 -9.57 33.96 -18.33
CA LEU A 61 -9.16 32.77 -19.06
C LEU A 61 -9.42 31.50 -18.24
N TYR A 62 -9.02 31.49 -16.96
CA TYR A 62 -9.24 30.33 -16.10
C TYR A 62 -10.73 30.09 -15.80
N THR A 63 -11.55 31.12 -15.62
CA THR A 63 -13.01 30.96 -15.46
C THR A 63 -13.67 30.46 -16.74
N ASP A 64 -13.30 30.98 -17.91
CA ASP A 64 -13.81 30.52 -19.20
C ASP A 64 -13.52 29.02 -19.40
N MET A 65 -12.28 28.58 -19.14
CA MET A 65 -11.90 27.16 -19.26
C MET A 65 -12.61 26.27 -18.23
N ALA A 66 -12.75 26.74 -16.98
CA ALA A 66 -13.49 26.02 -15.95
C ALA A 66 -14.98 25.84 -16.31
N ASP A 67 -15.62 26.86 -16.87
CA ASP A 67 -17.00 26.79 -17.34
C ASP A 67 -17.16 25.82 -18.52
N GLU A 68 -16.23 25.79 -19.48
CA GLU A 68 -16.27 24.81 -20.57
C GLU A 68 -15.99 23.38 -20.10
N LEU A 69 -15.11 23.16 -19.09
CA LEU A 69 -14.95 21.85 -18.45
C LEU A 69 -16.28 21.40 -17.81
N ILE A 70 -16.92 22.25 -17.00
CA ILE A 70 -18.20 21.90 -16.35
C ILE A 70 -19.29 21.65 -17.39
N ARG A 71 -19.36 22.47 -18.45
CA ARG A 71 -20.32 22.32 -19.56
C ARG A 71 -20.06 21.07 -20.40
N GLY A 72 -18.79 20.68 -20.56
CA GLY A 72 -18.36 19.43 -21.17
C GLY A 72 -18.70 18.18 -20.35
N GLY A 73 -19.22 18.33 -19.13
CA GLY A 73 -19.61 17.22 -18.25
C GLY A 73 -18.51 16.72 -17.32
N TYR A 74 -17.43 17.48 -17.15
CA TYR A 74 -16.44 17.22 -16.10
C TYR A 74 -16.98 17.59 -14.71
N ASN A 75 -16.29 17.16 -13.65
CA ASN A 75 -16.75 17.31 -12.27
C ASN A 75 -16.85 18.79 -11.86
N ARG A 76 -17.92 19.17 -11.14
CA ARG A 76 -18.08 20.51 -10.54
C ARG A 76 -17.08 20.80 -9.41
N GLY A 77 -16.51 19.77 -8.79
CA GLY A 77 -15.42 19.89 -7.83
C GLY A 77 -14.06 20.09 -8.51
N LEU A 78 -13.94 21.12 -9.37
CA LEU A 78 -12.67 21.50 -9.98
C LEU A 78 -11.67 21.95 -8.90
N LYS A 79 -10.39 21.83 -9.22
CA LYS A 79 -9.25 21.98 -8.31
C LYS A 79 -8.28 23.00 -8.88
N LEU A 80 -7.85 23.98 -8.06
CA LEU A 80 -7.02 25.08 -8.53
C LEU A 80 -5.54 24.75 -8.36
N GLY A 81 -4.79 24.78 -9.46
CA GLY A 81 -3.34 24.62 -9.47
C GLY A 81 -2.62 25.95 -9.63
N ILE A 82 -1.42 26.06 -9.07
CA ILE A 82 -0.48 27.14 -9.35
C ILE A 82 0.87 26.59 -9.85
N TYR A 83 1.61 27.45 -10.55
CA TYR A 83 2.96 27.20 -11.03
C TYR A 83 3.98 27.97 -10.19
N ALA A 84 5.11 27.35 -9.90
CA ALA A 84 6.27 27.95 -9.27
C ALA A 84 7.58 27.33 -9.81
N ASP A 85 8.72 27.76 -9.29
CA ASP A 85 10.03 27.22 -9.64
C ASP A 85 10.91 27.14 -8.39
N ILE A 86 11.71 26.09 -8.28
CA ILE A 86 12.57 25.81 -7.13
C ILE A 86 13.76 26.81 -7.03
N GLY A 87 14.13 27.46 -8.15
CA GLY A 87 15.26 28.38 -8.22
C GLY A 87 14.94 29.82 -7.84
N THR A 88 15.92 30.71 -8.07
CA THR A 88 15.75 32.16 -7.86
C THR A 88 14.66 32.80 -8.74
N LYS A 89 14.31 32.16 -9.87
CA LYS A 89 13.33 32.66 -10.84
C LYS A 89 12.60 31.52 -11.52
N THR A 90 11.36 31.75 -11.94
CA THR A 90 10.66 30.90 -12.91
C THR A 90 11.35 30.94 -14.28
N CYS A 91 11.07 29.94 -15.12
CA CYS A 91 11.54 29.91 -16.51
C CYS A 91 11.15 31.19 -17.31
N GLY A 92 10.03 31.85 -16.96
CA GLY A 92 9.60 33.14 -17.52
C GLY A 92 10.28 34.38 -16.94
N GLY A 93 11.17 34.22 -15.96
CA GLY A 93 11.96 35.31 -15.34
C GLY A 93 11.31 36.02 -14.15
N TYR A 94 10.11 35.60 -13.73
CA TYR A 94 9.43 36.05 -12.51
C TYR A 94 10.08 35.45 -11.24
N PRO A 95 9.81 35.93 -10.02
CA PRO A 95 10.39 35.37 -8.79
C PRO A 95 10.12 33.86 -8.62
N GLY A 96 11.13 33.12 -8.17
CA GLY A 96 11.02 31.71 -7.77
C GLY A 96 11.10 31.55 -6.25
N LEU A 97 11.09 30.30 -5.77
CA LEU A 97 10.96 29.95 -4.35
C LEU A 97 12.27 30.01 -3.55
N GLU A 98 13.42 30.12 -4.21
CA GLU A 98 14.73 30.05 -3.54
C GLU A 98 14.89 31.18 -2.50
N GLY A 99 15.07 30.79 -1.23
CA GLY A 99 15.14 31.70 -0.09
C GLY A 99 13.80 32.02 0.59
N HIS A 100 12.67 31.59 0.02
CA HIS A 100 11.31 31.92 0.48
C HIS A 100 10.38 30.73 0.70
N PHE A 101 10.83 29.49 0.42
CA PHE A 101 10.07 28.23 0.51
C PHE A 101 9.00 28.15 1.63
N GLU A 102 9.36 28.35 2.90
CA GLU A 102 8.41 28.21 4.02
C GLU A 102 7.27 29.24 3.96
N GLN A 103 7.59 30.48 3.58
CA GLN A 103 6.63 31.57 3.50
C GLN A 103 5.70 31.41 2.30
N ASP A 104 6.24 31.00 1.16
CA ASP A 104 5.46 30.83 -0.07
C ASP A 104 4.56 29.59 0.01
N VAL A 105 5.06 28.46 0.54
CA VAL A 105 4.25 27.26 0.82
C VAL A 105 3.09 27.56 1.77
N LYS A 106 3.35 28.32 2.84
CA LYS A 106 2.30 28.75 3.75
C LYS A 106 1.27 29.63 3.03
N THR A 107 1.74 30.57 2.21
CA THR A 107 0.88 31.46 1.41
C THR A 107 0.00 30.67 0.44
N PHE A 108 0.56 29.67 -0.25
CA PHE A 108 -0.17 28.76 -1.14
C PHE A 108 -1.27 27.97 -0.40
N ALA A 109 -0.97 27.45 0.79
CA ALA A 109 -1.95 26.75 1.62
C ALA A 109 -3.05 27.70 2.15
N GLU A 110 -2.71 28.94 2.50
CA GLU A 110 -3.65 29.99 2.92
C GLU A 110 -4.57 30.46 1.79
N TRP A 111 -4.06 30.57 0.55
CA TRP A 111 -4.87 30.78 -0.66
C TRP A 111 -5.78 29.58 -0.98
N GLY A 112 -5.49 28.42 -0.40
CA GLY A 112 -6.27 27.22 -0.57
C GLY A 112 -6.12 26.56 -1.94
N ILE A 113 -4.93 26.65 -2.56
CA ILE A 113 -4.63 25.90 -3.79
C ILE A 113 -4.70 24.39 -3.55
N ASP A 114 -4.94 23.62 -4.60
CA ASP A 114 -5.04 22.16 -4.55
C ASP A 114 -3.88 21.44 -5.24
N SER A 115 -3.13 22.12 -6.11
CA SER A 115 -1.92 21.58 -6.73
C SER A 115 -0.83 22.62 -6.97
N LEU A 116 0.42 22.19 -6.93
CA LEU A 116 1.60 23.00 -7.20
C LEU A 116 2.48 22.27 -8.24
N LYS A 117 2.68 22.87 -9.42
CA LYS A 117 3.72 22.45 -10.39
C LYS A 117 4.98 23.28 -10.15
N VAL A 118 6.13 22.62 -10.02
CA VAL A 118 7.42 23.25 -9.73
C VAL A 118 8.47 22.84 -10.75
N ASP A 119 9.00 23.84 -11.44
CA ASP A 119 10.13 23.70 -12.36
C ASP A 119 11.49 23.93 -11.68
N GLY A 120 12.57 23.73 -12.46
CA GLY A 120 13.97 23.79 -12.02
C GLY A 120 14.79 24.88 -12.71
N CYS A 121 14.17 25.92 -13.28
CA CYS A 121 14.90 26.99 -13.96
C CYS A 121 15.66 27.88 -12.98
N TYR A 122 16.80 28.43 -13.41
CA TYR A 122 17.64 29.33 -12.59
C TYR A 122 18.03 28.77 -11.21
N ALA A 123 18.02 27.43 -11.06
CA ALA A 123 18.36 26.70 -9.86
C ALA A 123 19.68 25.92 -10.03
N ASN A 124 20.35 25.59 -8.93
CA ASN A 124 21.51 24.69 -8.97
C ASN A 124 21.04 23.22 -8.92
N THR A 125 21.20 22.48 -10.01
CA THR A 125 20.78 21.06 -10.08
C THR A 125 21.44 20.16 -9.02
N SER A 126 22.62 20.56 -8.50
CA SER A 126 23.29 19.80 -7.44
C SER A 126 22.58 19.88 -6.08
N THR A 127 21.59 20.75 -5.91
CA THR A 127 20.82 20.89 -4.65
C THR A 127 19.44 20.24 -4.71
N PHE A 128 19.04 19.64 -5.84
CA PHE A 128 17.68 19.12 -6.02
C PHE A 128 17.31 17.99 -5.03
N GLY A 129 18.29 17.17 -4.62
CA GLY A 129 18.12 16.17 -3.56
C GLY A 129 17.77 16.75 -2.18
N GLU A 130 18.03 18.04 -1.97
CA GLU A 130 17.64 18.77 -0.76
C GLU A 130 16.36 19.60 -0.99
N THR A 131 16.28 20.33 -2.10
CA THR A 131 15.26 21.37 -2.33
C THR A 131 13.89 20.81 -2.72
N TYR A 132 13.81 19.87 -3.65
CA TYR A 132 12.52 19.24 -4.01
C TYR A 132 11.93 18.43 -2.84
N PRO A 133 12.70 17.56 -2.14
CA PRO A 133 12.24 16.92 -0.91
C PRO A 133 11.92 17.90 0.23
N GLY A 134 12.69 18.99 0.35
CA GLY A 134 12.43 20.05 1.32
C GLY A 134 11.07 20.71 1.09
N LEU A 135 10.76 21.05 -0.16
CA LEU A 135 9.47 21.61 -0.54
C LEU A 135 8.31 20.63 -0.32
N GLY A 136 8.49 19.34 -0.64
CA GLY A 136 7.51 18.29 -0.33
C GLY A 136 7.20 18.18 1.17
N ARG A 137 8.23 18.22 2.03
CA ARG A 137 8.05 18.24 3.50
C ARG A 137 7.30 19.48 3.99
N LEU A 138 7.63 20.66 3.44
CA LEU A 138 6.94 21.91 3.80
C LEU A 138 5.47 21.88 3.39
N LEU A 139 5.15 21.39 2.19
CA LEU A 139 3.77 21.23 1.72
C LEU A 139 2.96 20.33 2.68
N ASN A 140 3.53 19.18 3.08
CA ASN A 140 2.88 18.28 4.03
C ASN A 140 2.69 18.93 5.41
N ALA A 141 3.68 19.69 5.89
CA ALA A 141 3.63 20.40 7.16
C ALA A 141 2.54 21.49 7.24
N THR A 142 1.95 21.92 6.12
CA THR A 142 0.78 22.82 6.13
C THR A 142 -0.49 22.16 6.65
N GLY A 143 -0.55 20.82 6.67
CA GLY A 143 -1.77 20.05 6.96
C GLY A 143 -2.84 20.11 5.87
N ARG A 144 -2.60 20.83 4.76
CA ARG A 144 -3.46 20.83 3.58
C ARG A 144 -2.93 19.84 2.54
N PRO A 145 -3.75 18.90 2.04
CA PRO A 145 -3.38 18.10 0.88
C PRO A 145 -3.23 18.99 -0.36
N ILE A 146 -2.00 19.15 -0.85
CA ILE A 146 -1.65 19.83 -2.09
C ILE A 146 -0.91 18.84 -2.99
N LEU A 147 -1.41 18.64 -4.21
CA LEU A 147 -0.80 17.74 -5.19
C LEU A 147 0.51 18.36 -5.70
N TYR A 148 1.64 17.70 -5.47
CA TYR A 148 2.96 18.21 -5.86
C TYR A 148 3.45 17.57 -7.18
N SER A 149 3.60 18.40 -8.22
CA SER A 149 4.21 18.04 -9.50
C SER A 149 5.62 18.62 -9.59
N CYS A 150 6.62 17.75 -9.72
CA CYS A 150 8.03 18.09 -9.72
C CYS A 150 8.65 17.92 -11.11
N SER A 151 9.22 18.95 -11.73
CA SER A 151 9.96 18.72 -12.97
C SER A 151 11.38 18.14 -12.78
N TRP A 152 11.78 17.81 -11.56
CA TRP A 152 13.14 17.40 -11.17
C TRP A 152 13.85 16.45 -12.16
N PRO A 153 13.32 15.27 -12.55
CA PRO A 153 14.05 14.38 -13.44
C PRO A 153 14.43 15.03 -14.78
N ALA A 154 13.52 15.83 -15.37
CA ALA A 154 13.75 16.48 -16.66
C ALA A 154 15.00 17.38 -16.71
N TYR A 155 15.45 17.92 -15.58
CA TYR A 155 16.63 18.79 -15.49
C TYR A 155 17.94 18.05 -15.13
N LEU A 156 17.91 16.72 -14.97
CA LEU A 156 19.11 15.90 -14.77
C LEU A 156 19.66 15.42 -16.11
N ALA A 157 20.99 15.31 -16.23
CA ALA A 157 21.68 15.04 -17.51
C ALA A 157 21.23 13.75 -18.22
N ASP A 158 20.80 12.74 -17.46
CA ASP A 158 20.27 11.46 -17.96
C ASP A 158 18.79 11.25 -17.57
N HIS A 159 18.02 12.33 -17.38
CA HIS A 159 16.60 12.30 -16.99
C HIS A 159 16.22 11.39 -15.79
N ALA A 160 17.12 11.28 -14.80
CA ALA A 160 17.06 10.34 -13.67
C ALA A 160 17.12 8.84 -14.04
N GLU A 161 17.96 8.44 -15.01
CA GLU A 161 18.32 7.03 -15.21
C GLU A 161 19.12 6.41 -14.04
N ASP A 162 19.60 7.23 -13.08
CA ASP A 162 20.07 6.75 -11.79
C ASP A 162 18.92 6.19 -10.94
N LYS A 163 18.98 4.87 -10.72
CA LYS A 163 17.95 4.08 -10.07
C LYS A 163 17.80 4.38 -8.58
N ASP A 164 18.85 4.91 -7.94
CA ASP A 164 18.83 5.18 -6.51
C ASP A 164 18.07 6.47 -6.19
N VAL A 165 18.34 7.56 -6.91
CA VAL A 165 17.71 8.88 -6.67
C VAL A 165 16.20 8.81 -6.90
N LEU A 166 15.74 8.13 -7.96
CA LEU A 166 14.31 8.03 -8.28
C LEU A 166 13.51 7.37 -7.15
N VAL A 167 14.01 6.27 -6.59
CA VAL A 167 13.28 5.50 -5.57
C VAL A 167 13.45 6.07 -4.17
N LYS A 168 14.64 6.59 -3.84
CA LYS A 168 14.97 7.05 -2.49
C LYS A 168 14.56 8.51 -2.23
N GLU A 169 14.43 9.32 -3.27
CA GLU A 169 14.23 10.77 -3.12
C GLU A 169 13.02 11.30 -3.91
N ILE A 170 12.95 11.04 -5.22
CA ILE A 170 11.90 11.61 -6.09
C ILE A 170 10.52 11.02 -5.81
N ALA A 171 10.37 9.69 -5.89
CA ALA A 171 9.09 9.02 -5.72
C ALA A 171 8.49 9.18 -4.31
N PRO A 172 9.30 9.26 -3.23
CA PRO A 172 8.85 9.78 -1.95
C PRO A 172 8.42 11.24 -2.03
N ALA A 173 9.26 12.16 -2.53
CA ALA A 173 9.01 13.60 -2.41
C ALA A 173 7.83 14.14 -3.23
N CYS A 174 7.46 13.49 -4.33
CA CYS A 174 6.63 14.07 -5.39
C CYS A 174 5.42 13.20 -5.76
N ASN A 175 4.23 13.81 -5.95
CA ASN A 175 3.06 13.06 -6.45
C ASN A 175 3.15 12.81 -7.97
N LEU A 176 3.71 13.74 -8.74
CA LEU A 176 4.01 13.60 -10.16
C LEU A 176 5.46 14.02 -10.40
N TRP A 177 6.14 13.43 -11.38
CA TRP A 177 7.44 13.95 -11.83
C TRP A 177 7.62 13.94 -13.34
N ARG A 178 8.13 15.05 -13.88
CA ARG A 178 8.36 15.18 -15.33
C ARG A 178 9.63 14.44 -15.76
N ASN A 179 9.50 13.55 -16.75
CA ASN A 179 10.60 12.69 -17.20
C ASN A 179 11.24 13.08 -18.54
N PHE A 180 10.72 14.10 -19.21
CA PHE A 180 11.15 14.46 -20.56
C PHE A 180 11.05 15.98 -20.80
N ASP A 181 11.63 16.44 -21.91
CA ASP A 181 11.52 17.82 -22.40
C ASP A 181 10.06 18.26 -22.56
N ASP A 182 9.84 19.58 -22.54
CA ASP A 182 8.53 20.21 -22.71
C ASP A 182 7.83 19.77 -24.00
N ILE A 183 6.51 19.57 -23.93
CA ILE A 183 5.71 19.23 -25.10
C ILE A 183 5.40 20.46 -25.97
N TYR A 184 5.39 20.24 -27.29
CA TYR A 184 4.97 21.22 -28.30
C TYR A 184 3.88 20.63 -29.19
N ASP A 185 2.95 21.44 -29.74
CA ASP A 185 1.94 21.07 -30.74
C ASP A 185 2.56 20.65 -32.09
N SER A 186 3.25 19.51 -32.08
CA SER A 186 3.86 18.86 -33.24
C SER A 186 4.02 17.35 -33.01
N TRP A 187 3.83 16.56 -34.06
CA TRP A 187 4.03 15.10 -33.97
C TRP A 187 5.47 14.70 -33.60
N ALA A 188 6.47 15.51 -33.98
CA ALA A 188 7.87 15.25 -33.65
C ALA A 188 8.15 15.29 -32.12
N SER A 189 7.52 16.22 -31.39
CA SER A 189 7.62 16.28 -29.93
C SER A 189 7.00 15.04 -29.26
N ILE A 190 5.80 14.66 -29.69
CA ILE A 190 5.11 13.44 -29.20
C ILE A 190 5.88 12.17 -29.58
N GLN A 191 6.50 12.10 -30.76
CA GLN A 191 7.41 11.02 -31.11
C GLN A 191 8.64 10.99 -30.20
N GLY A 192 9.20 12.13 -29.79
CA GLY A 192 10.30 12.18 -28.80
C GLY A 192 9.93 11.48 -27.49
N ILE A 193 8.82 11.91 -26.88
CA ILE A 193 8.29 11.37 -25.62
C ILE A 193 7.94 9.88 -25.75
N THR A 194 7.23 9.48 -26.81
CA THR A 194 6.83 8.08 -26.99
C THR A 194 8.01 7.18 -27.32
N ASN A 195 9.04 7.67 -28.03
CA ASN A 195 10.31 6.96 -28.24
C ASN A 195 11.12 6.78 -26.95
N PHE A 196 11.08 7.74 -26.02
CA PHE A 196 11.70 7.61 -24.69
C PHE A 196 11.04 6.47 -23.89
N TRP A 197 9.71 6.39 -23.89
CA TRP A 197 9.00 5.29 -23.22
C TRP A 197 9.12 3.94 -23.94
N ALA A 198 9.18 3.94 -25.29
CA ALA A 198 9.22 2.72 -26.09
C ALA A 198 10.51 1.90 -25.92
N ARG A 199 11.58 2.50 -25.40
CA ARG A 199 12.85 1.82 -25.08
C ARG A 199 12.80 1.03 -23.77
N ARG A 200 11.75 1.20 -22.97
CA ARG A 200 11.63 0.70 -21.59
C ARG A 200 10.69 -0.52 -21.51
N ASN A 201 10.91 -1.37 -20.50
CA ASN A 201 10.16 -2.60 -20.29
C ASN A 201 9.73 -2.75 -18.82
N SER A 202 8.96 -3.78 -18.47
CA SER A 202 8.40 -4.01 -17.12
C SER A 202 9.41 -4.07 -15.96
N THR A 203 10.71 -4.23 -16.22
CA THR A 203 11.76 -4.23 -15.19
C THR A 203 12.38 -2.85 -14.94
N ASP A 204 12.14 -1.90 -15.86
CA ASP A 204 12.64 -0.53 -15.78
C ASP A 204 12.18 0.16 -14.50
N ILE A 205 13.05 0.98 -13.90
CA ILE A 205 12.76 1.58 -12.61
C ILE A 205 11.68 2.65 -12.69
N LEU A 206 11.61 3.41 -13.80
CA LEU A 206 10.59 4.44 -14.00
C LEU A 206 9.20 3.81 -14.07
N ILE A 207 9.08 2.66 -14.73
CA ILE A 207 7.82 1.90 -14.84
C ILE A 207 7.43 1.25 -13.52
N ARG A 208 8.40 0.79 -12.71
CA ARG A 208 8.12 0.14 -11.41
C ARG A 208 7.93 1.12 -10.25
N ALA A 209 8.48 2.33 -10.36
CA ALA A 209 8.34 3.39 -9.35
C ALA A 209 7.06 4.22 -9.51
N ALA A 210 6.35 4.11 -10.64
CA ALA A 210 5.04 4.74 -10.81
C ALA A 210 3.89 3.89 -10.25
N GLY A 211 2.90 4.54 -9.64
CA GLY A 211 1.73 3.90 -9.04
C GLY A 211 0.85 4.85 -8.21
N PRO A 212 -0.14 4.31 -7.46
CA PRO A 212 -1.14 5.09 -6.71
C PRO A 212 -0.57 6.05 -5.65
N GLY A 213 -0.30 7.28 -6.06
CA GLY A 213 0.23 8.39 -5.25
C GLY A 213 1.42 9.11 -5.89
N HIS A 214 2.04 8.49 -6.91
CA HIS A 214 3.37 8.83 -7.42
C HIS A 214 3.49 8.42 -8.91
N TRP A 215 3.41 9.36 -9.86
CA TRP A 215 3.31 9.06 -11.31
C TRP A 215 4.39 9.71 -12.19
N ASN A 216 4.79 9.00 -13.24
CA ASN A 216 5.53 9.58 -14.36
C ASN A 216 4.66 10.59 -15.10
N ASP A 217 5.20 11.78 -15.34
CA ASP A 217 4.57 12.86 -16.09
C ASP A 217 5.29 13.04 -17.44
N PRO A 218 4.68 12.58 -18.56
CA PRO A 218 5.16 12.82 -19.92
C PRO A 218 4.73 14.19 -20.48
N ASP A 219 4.32 15.12 -19.61
CA ASP A 219 3.79 16.45 -19.93
C ASP A 219 2.38 16.41 -20.59
N MET A 220 1.87 17.58 -21.00
CA MET A 220 0.47 17.83 -21.36
C MET A 220 -0.05 17.09 -22.62
N ILE A 221 -1.36 17.22 -22.83
CA ILE A 221 -2.11 16.70 -23.98
C ILE A 221 -2.55 17.87 -24.86
N VAL A 222 -2.07 17.90 -26.10
CA VAL A 222 -2.33 18.97 -27.10
C VAL A 222 -3.55 18.68 -27.98
N VAL A 223 -4.34 17.65 -27.66
CA VAL A 223 -5.61 17.34 -28.35
C VAL A 223 -6.55 18.54 -28.27
N GLY A 224 -7.05 18.98 -29.42
CA GLY A 224 -7.81 20.22 -29.62
C GLY A 224 -6.99 21.40 -30.16
N ASN A 225 -5.66 21.30 -30.22
CA ASN A 225 -4.80 22.26 -30.91
C ASN A 225 -4.68 21.95 -32.43
N ASN A 226 -3.84 22.70 -33.13
CA ASN A 226 -3.89 22.85 -34.60
C ASN A 226 -2.71 22.22 -35.35
N GLY A 227 -1.63 21.85 -34.67
CA GLY A 227 -0.39 21.34 -35.24
C GLY A 227 -0.38 19.83 -35.52
N LEU A 228 -1.33 19.09 -34.94
CA LEU A 228 -1.54 17.65 -35.18
C LEU A 228 -2.79 17.36 -36.00
N SER A 229 -2.74 16.32 -36.83
CA SER A 229 -3.93 15.71 -37.44
C SER A 229 -4.82 14.99 -36.41
N GLU A 230 -6.10 14.77 -36.74
CA GLU A 230 -7.05 14.02 -35.91
C GLU A 230 -6.51 12.65 -35.47
N VAL A 231 -5.84 11.94 -36.39
CA VAL A 231 -5.23 10.61 -36.12
C VAL A 231 -4.07 10.70 -35.13
N GLU A 232 -3.22 11.72 -35.24
CA GLU A 232 -2.10 11.94 -34.32
C GLU A 232 -2.59 12.35 -32.93
N GLN A 233 -3.64 13.18 -32.85
CA GLN A 233 -4.29 13.56 -31.60
C GLN A 233 -4.95 12.34 -30.92
N GLN A 234 -5.62 11.50 -31.69
CA GLN A 234 -6.19 10.22 -31.24
C GLN A 234 -5.09 9.27 -30.71
N SER A 235 -3.93 9.22 -31.38
CA SER A 235 -2.76 8.45 -30.94
C SER A 235 -2.15 8.97 -29.64
N GLN A 236 -2.01 10.29 -29.48
CA GLN A 236 -1.48 10.89 -28.24
C GLN A 236 -2.34 10.48 -27.04
N PHE A 237 -3.66 10.69 -27.11
CA PHE A 237 -4.55 10.40 -25.99
C PHE A 237 -4.51 8.93 -25.55
N ALA A 238 -4.45 8.02 -26.51
CA ALA A 238 -4.35 6.59 -26.25
C ALA A 238 -3.00 6.17 -25.64
N LEU A 239 -1.89 6.79 -26.07
CA LEU A 239 -0.56 6.53 -25.51
C LEU A 239 -0.42 7.07 -24.08
N TRP A 240 -0.90 8.29 -23.80
CA TRP A 240 -0.95 8.83 -22.42
C TRP A 240 -1.84 7.96 -21.49
N ALA A 241 -2.96 7.45 -22.01
CA ALA A 241 -3.78 6.48 -21.28
C ALA A 241 -3.05 5.15 -21.04
N MET A 242 -2.28 4.65 -22.01
CA MET A 242 -1.43 3.48 -21.86
C MET A 242 -0.32 3.70 -20.81
N PHE A 243 0.25 4.90 -20.72
CA PHE A 243 1.32 5.22 -19.78
C PHE A 243 0.86 5.38 -18.32
N ALA A 244 -0.45 5.46 -18.06
CA ALA A 244 -0.98 5.92 -16.76
C ALA A 244 -0.53 7.35 -16.41
N ALA A 245 -0.38 8.19 -17.43
CA ALA A 245 0.04 9.58 -17.29
C ALA A 245 -1.08 10.49 -16.74
N PRO A 246 -0.74 11.64 -16.15
CA PRO A 246 -1.68 12.75 -16.00
C PRO A 246 -2.34 13.12 -17.33
N LEU A 247 -3.64 13.41 -17.31
CA LEU A 247 -4.39 13.86 -18.48
C LEU A 247 -4.69 15.37 -18.36
N TYR A 248 -3.65 16.20 -18.44
CA TYR A 248 -3.77 17.66 -18.48
C TYR A 248 -3.89 18.15 -19.92
N LEU A 249 -5.05 18.68 -20.29
CA LEU A 249 -5.28 19.33 -21.58
C LEU A 249 -4.64 20.74 -21.60
N THR A 250 -4.25 21.23 -22.77
CA THR A 250 -3.85 22.64 -22.95
C THR A 250 -4.76 23.44 -23.89
N ALA A 251 -5.53 22.77 -24.75
CA ALA A 251 -6.30 23.41 -25.80
C ALA A 251 -7.38 24.41 -25.31
N ASP A 252 -7.75 25.35 -26.19
CA ASP A 252 -8.84 26.31 -25.97
C ASP A 252 -10.20 25.60 -26.07
N LEU A 253 -10.77 25.25 -24.92
CA LEU A 253 -11.99 24.45 -24.81
C LEU A 253 -13.23 25.14 -25.42
N ARG A 254 -13.24 26.48 -25.50
CA ARG A 254 -14.34 27.25 -26.14
C ARG A 254 -14.44 26.93 -27.64
N THR A 255 -13.28 26.70 -28.27
CA THR A 255 -13.15 26.51 -29.73
C THR A 255 -12.85 25.06 -30.13
N MET A 256 -12.49 24.18 -29.17
CA MET A 256 -12.19 22.77 -29.42
C MET A 256 -13.28 22.08 -30.26
N PRO A 257 -12.95 21.45 -31.40
CA PRO A 257 -13.94 20.83 -32.29
C PRO A 257 -14.55 19.56 -31.67
N SER A 258 -15.75 19.16 -32.15
CA SER A 258 -16.50 18.05 -31.55
C SER A 258 -15.76 16.71 -31.59
N TRP A 259 -15.03 16.41 -32.68
CA TRP A 259 -14.23 15.19 -32.79
C TRP A 259 -13.09 15.14 -31.75
N ALA A 260 -12.46 16.27 -31.44
CA ALA A 260 -11.43 16.35 -30.40
C ALA A 260 -12.04 16.16 -29.01
N ARG A 261 -13.24 16.69 -28.76
CA ARG A 261 -14.03 16.42 -27.54
C ARG A 261 -14.33 14.92 -27.41
N GLU A 262 -14.75 14.26 -28.49
CA GLU A 262 -15.03 12.81 -28.50
C GLU A 262 -13.80 11.96 -28.14
N ILE A 263 -12.60 12.38 -28.57
CA ILE A 263 -11.33 11.76 -28.15
C ILE A 263 -11.15 11.92 -26.63
N VAL A 264 -11.09 13.15 -26.11
CA VAL A 264 -10.74 13.42 -24.70
C VAL A 264 -11.83 13.05 -23.71
N GLN A 265 -13.07 12.82 -24.17
CA GLN A 265 -14.20 12.35 -23.37
C GLN A 265 -14.44 10.82 -23.50
N ASN A 266 -13.57 10.08 -24.19
CA ASN A 266 -13.72 8.64 -24.37
C ASN A 266 -13.60 7.89 -23.03
N LYS A 267 -14.76 7.56 -22.44
CA LYS A 267 -14.88 6.93 -21.12
C LYS A 267 -14.17 5.58 -20.98
N GLU A 268 -14.01 4.82 -22.07
CA GLU A 268 -13.32 3.53 -22.01
C GLU A 268 -11.80 3.71 -21.97
N ILE A 269 -11.27 4.69 -22.71
CA ILE A 269 -9.84 5.04 -22.67
C ILE A 269 -9.48 5.73 -21.35
N ILE A 270 -10.34 6.63 -20.84
CA ILE A 270 -10.19 7.22 -19.50
C ILE A 270 -10.19 6.11 -18.43
N ALA A 271 -11.07 5.11 -18.54
CA ALA A 271 -11.08 3.98 -17.60
C ALA A 271 -9.81 3.11 -17.66
N ILE A 272 -9.09 3.07 -18.78
CA ILE A 272 -7.74 2.48 -18.83
C ILE A 272 -6.75 3.34 -18.05
N ASN A 273 -6.71 4.65 -18.33
CA ASN A 273 -5.80 5.57 -17.63
C ASN A 273 -5.98 5.48 -16.11
N GLN A 274 -7.25 5.55 -15.67
CA GLN A 274 -7.71 5.54 -14.27
C GLN A 274 -7.81 4.13 -13.64
N ASP A 275 -7.25 3.07 -14.24
CA ASP A 275 -7.33 1.72 -13.67
C ASP A 275 -6.61 1.63 -12.31
N PRO A 276 -7.26 1.09 -11.26
CA PRO A 276 -6.77 1.13 -9.89
C PRO A 276 -5.58 0.20 -9.58
N LEU A 277 -5.09 -0.61 -10.53
CA LEU A 277 -3.75 -1.22 -10.37
C LEU A 277 -2.63 -0.19 -10.49
N GLY A 278 -2.88 0.95 -11.15
CA GLY A 278 -1.89 2.01 -11.35
C GLY A 278 -0.62 1.61 -12.12
N LYS A 279 -0.63 0.48 -12.82
CA LYS A 279 0.54 0.02 -13.59
C LYS A 279 0.66 0.78 -14.91
N GLN A 280 1.80 1.38 -15.17
CA GLN A 280 2.16 1.92 -16.47
C GLN A 280 2.30 0.80 -17.52
N GLY A 281 1.83 1.03 -18.74
CA GLY A 281 2.03 0.15 -19.89
C GLY A 281 3.42 0.25 -20.51
N TYR A 282 3.85 -0.82 -21.19
CA TYR A 282 5.18 -0.94 -21.77
C TYR A 282 5.18 -1.73 -23.08
N VAL A 283 6.24 -1.57 -23.89
CA VAL A 283 6.41 -2.28 -25.16
C VAL A 283 6.86 -3.73 -24.90
N VAL A 284 6.21 -4.69 -25.57
CA VAL A 284 6.61 -6.11 -25.58
C VAL A 284 7.11 -6.60 -26.94
N TRP A 285 6.86 -5.84 -28.00
CA TRP A 285 7.37 -6.12 -29.35
C TRP A 285 7.47 -4.81 -30.15
N SER A 286 8.53 -4.67 -30.93
CA SER A 286 8.76 -3.52 -31.82
C SER A 286 9.57 -3.96 -33.04
N GLU A 287 9.10 -3.64 -34.24
CA GLU A 287 9.79 -3.93 -35.50
C GLU A 287 9.38 -2.92 -36.57
N ASN A 288 10.34 -2.34 -37.32
CA ASN A 288 10.09 -1.41 -38.45
C ASN A 288 9.10 -0.27 -38.13
N GLY A 289 9.11 0.23 -36.89
CA GLY A 289 8.22 1.29 -36.39
C GLY A 289 6.82 0.84 -35.98
N ALA A 290 6.44 -0.43 -36.17
CA ALA A 290 5.29 -1.00 -35.47
C ALA A 290 5.67 -1.37 -34.03
N ARG A 291 4.76 -1.16 -33.07
CA ARG A 291 4.92 -1.55 -31.66
C ARG A 291 3.66 -2.18 -31.08
N ILE A 292 3.85 -3.03 -30.09
CA ILE A 292 2.77 -3.59 -29.26
C ILE A 292 3.04 -3.18 -27.81
N TRP A 293 2.16 -2.32 -27.30
CA TRP A 293 2.12 -1.91 -25.91
C TRP A 293 1.07 -2.72 -25.15
N ILE A 294 1.37 -3.07 -23.91
CA ILE A 294 0.43 -3.76 -23.01
C ILE A 294 0.39 -3.10 -21.64
N ARG A 295 -0.77 -3.16 -20.99
CA ARG A 295 -0.99 -2.78 -19.60
C ARG A 295 -1.92 -3.77 -18.92
N GLU A 296 -1.51 -4.31 -17.78
CA GLU A 296 -2.36 -5.15 -16.92
C GLU A 296 -3.40 -4.27 -16.22
N LEU A 297 -4.65 -4.74 -16.13
CA LEU A 297 -5.78 -3.99 -15.58
C LEU A 297 -6.41 -4.77 -14.43
N ALA A 298 -7.01 -4.06 -13.47
CA ALA A 298 -7.71 -4.68 -12.34
C ALA A 298 -8.87 -5.57 -12.80
N GLY A 299 -9.52 -5.17 -13.90
CA GLY A 299 -10.73 -5.77 -14.41
C GLY A 299 -11.95 -5.53 -13.51
N THR A 300 -13.15 -5.76 -14.06
CA THR A 300 -14.40 -5.73 -13.27
C THR A 300 -14.63 -7.03 -12.48
N ASP A 301 -13.95 -8.11 -12.88
CA ASP A 301 -13.89 -9.38 -12.16
C ASP A 301 -12.42 -9.72 -11.87
N LYS A 302 -12.08 -9.74 -10.57
CA LYS A 302 -10.81 -10.20 -9.94
C LYS A 302 -10.12 -11.38 -10.64
N SER A 303 -10.91 -12.26 -11.22
CA SER A 303 -10.49 -13.57 -11.73
C SER A 303 -10.50 -13.69 -13.26
N VAL A 304 -10.84 -12.61 -13.97
CA VAL A 304 -10.76 -12.52 -15.43
C VAL A 304 -9.56 -11.66 -15.79
N ASP A 305 -8.49 -12.36 -16.15
CA ASP A 305 -7.22 -11.78 -16.62
C ASP A 305 -7.48 -10.84 -17.82
N THR A 306 -7.25 -9.53 -17.59
CA THR A 306 -7.74 -8.42 -18.42
C THR A 306 -6.59 -7.45 -18.71
N TRP A 307 -6.40 -7.11 -19.99
CA TRP A 307 -5.29 -6.27 -20.44
C TRP A 307 -5.77 -5.21 -21.42
N ALA A 308 -5.19 -4.02 -21.32
CA ALA A 308 -5.19 -3.03 -22.39
C ALA A 308 -4.05 -3.37 -23.36
N VAL A 309 -4.32 -3.32 -24.67
CA VAL A 309 -3.32 -3.53 -25.72
C VAL A 309 -3.47 -2.44 -26.78
N LEU A 310 -2.36 -1.79 -27.10
CA LEU A 310 -2.30 -0.74 -28.13
C LEU A 310 -1.28 -1.16 -29.19
N LEU A 311 -1.78 -1.32 -30.42
CA LEU A 311 -0.98 -1.61 -31.60
C LEU A 311 -0.65 -0.26 -32.26
N GLU A 312 0.61 0.17 -32.20
CA GLU A 312 1.09 1.47 -32.69
C GLU A 312 1.80 1.29 -34.04
N ASN A 313 1.54 2.15 -35.02
CA ASN A 313 2.44 2.35 -36.16
C ASN A 313 3.07 3.74 -36.04
N SER A 314 4.27 3.79 -35.47
CA SER A 314 4.99 5.04 -35.18
C SER A 314 5.64 5.67 -36.42
N ASN A 315 5.45 5.09 -37.63
CA ASN A 315 5.99 5.64 -38.86
C ASN A 315 5.18 6.85 -39.35
N SER A 316 5.90 7.92 -39.71
CA SER A 316 5.33 9.15 -40.28
C SER A 316 5.44 9.22 -41.82
N ILE A 317 5.96 8.17 -42.47
CA ILE A 317 6.23 8.15 -43.94
C ILE A 317 5.74 6.87 -44.62
N PHE A 318 5.86 5.70 -43.96
CA PHE A 318 5.55 4.40 -44.56
C PHE A 318 4.17 3.88 -44.15
N GLY A 319 3.32 3.66 -45.16
CA GLY A 319 1.87 3.37 -45.03
C GLY A 319 1.46 2.14 -44.22
N LEU A 320 0.14 2.02 -44.02
CA LEU A 320 -0.63 0.93 -43.41
C LEU A 320 0.13 -0.38 -43.11
N GLN A 321 0.31 -0.69 -41.82
CA GLN A 321 0.98 -1.92 -41.36
C GLN A 321 0.01 -2.89 -40.69
N ARG A 322 0.10 -4.19 -40.99
CA ARG A 322 -0.63 -5.24 -40.27
C ARG A 322 0.16 -5.68 -39.04
N ILE A 323 -0.33 -5.33 -37.85
CA ILE A 323 0.28 -5.68 -36.56
C ILE A 323 -0.49 -6.86 -35.94
N ALA A 324 0.23 -7.88 -35.46
CA ALA A 324 -0.34 -9.11 -34.93
C ALA A 324 0.02 -9.32 -33.44
N LEU A 325 -1.00 -9.29 -32.58
CA LEU A 325 -0.94 -9.70 -31.19
C LEU A 325 -0.98 -11.22 -31.08
N GLN A 326 0.11 -11.83 -30.62
CA GLN A 326 0.20 -13.26 -30.31
C GLN A 326 0.32 -13.43 -28.79
N PRO A 327 -0.74 -13.84 -28.06
CA PRO A 327 -0.74 -13.75 -26.60
C PRO A 327 0.29 -14.63 -25.91
N THR A 328 0.67 -15.77 -26.52
CA THR A 328 1.77 -16.64 -26.05
C THR A 328 3.13 -15.96 -25.99
N ARG A 329 3.33 -14.91 -26.79
CA ARG A 329 4.57 -14.13 -26.84
C ARG A 329 4.46 -12.80 -26.12
N HIS A 330 3.30 -12.14 -26.27
CA HIS A 330 3.12 -10.75 -25.89
C HIS A 330 2.42 -10.57 -24.54
N ILE A 331 1.59 -11.52 -24.07
CA ILE A 331 0.84 -11.37 -22.81
C ILE A 331 1.42 -12.30 -21.73
N PRO A 332 1.99 -11.76 -20.63
CA PRO A 332 2.50 -12.57 -19.53
C PRO A 332 1.47 -13.57 -19.00
N ARG A 333 1.89 -14.83 -18.75
CA ARG A 333 1.06 -15.93 -18.22
C ARG A 333 -0.07 -16.42 -19.16
N TRP A 334 -0.06 -16.05 -20.44
CA TRP A 334 -0.96 -16.63 -21.44
C TRP A 334 -0.24 -17.73 -22.24
N ALA A 335 -1.00 -18.77 -22.60
CA ALA A 335 -0.47 -19.99 -23.21
C ALA A 335 -1.22 -20.33 -24.50
N GLU A 336 -0.71 -21.28 -25.28
CA GLU A 336 -1.33 -21.70 -26.54
C GLU A 336 -2.73 -22.30 -26.31
N GLY A 337 -3.65 -22.06 -27.24
CA GLY A 337 -5.08 -22.33 -27.06
C GLY A 337 -5.76 -21.42 -26.03
N THR A 338 -5.21 -20.24 -25.74
CA THR A 338 -5.91 -19.24 -24.91
C THR A 338 -6.94 -18.52 -25.78
N GLN A 339 -8.22 -18.70 -25.41
CA GLN A 339 -9.33 -17.95 -26.00
C GLN A 339 -9.51 -16.62 -25.27
N PHE A 340 -9.74 -15.54 -26.02
CA PHE A 340 -9.91 -14.19 -25.47
C PHE A 340 -10.94 -13.38 -26.27
N SER A 341 -11.64 -12.46 -25.61
CA SER A 341 -12.49 -11.47 -26.28
C SER A 341 -11.73 -10.18 -26.55
N VAL A 342 -11.96 -9.56 -27.71
CA VAL A 342 -11.36 -8.27 -28.10
C VAL A 342 -12.45 -7.20 -28.23
N ARG A 343 -12.21 -6.01 -27.67
CA ARG A 343 -13.10 -4.84 -27.75
C ARG A 343 -12.33 -3.60 -28.21
N ASP A 344 -12.82 -2.96 -29.26
CA ASP A 344 -12.31 -1.71 -29.87
C ASP A 344 -12.75 -0.51 -29.02
N LEU A 345 -11.80 0.30 -28.52
CA LEU A 345 -12.09 1.40 -27.61
C LEU A 345 -12.48 2.70 -28.31
N PHE A 346 -12.08 2.89 -29.57
CA PHE A 346 -12.51 4.06 -30.35
C PHE A 346 -13.89 3.85 -30.97
N ARG A 347 -14.18 2.63 -31.42
CA ARG A 347 -15.48 2.27 -32.00
C ARG A 347 -16.50 1.78 -30.97
N GLY A 348 -16.12 1.69 -29.69
CA GLY A 348 -16.98 1.27 -28.57
C GLY A 348 -17.64 -0.11 -28.75
N ARG A 349 -17.02 -1.02 -29.52
CA ARG A 349 -17.66 -2.28 -29.96
C ARG A 349 -16.80 -3.51 -29.74
N ASN A 350 -17.46 -4.62 -29.41
CA ASN A 350 -16.81 -5.92 -29.32
C ASN A 350 -16.49 -6.40 -30.74
N ILE A 351 -15.23 -6.76 -31.00
CA ILE A 351 -14.79 -7.28 -32.30
C ILE A 351 -15.14 -8.77 -32.42
N GLY A 352 -14.91 -9.55 -31.35
CA GLY A 352 -15.20 -10.98 -31.34
C GLY A 352 -14.41 -11.77 -30.31
N LEU A 353 -14.45 -13.09 -30.45
CA LEU A 353 -13.61 -14.04 -29.73
C LEU A 353 -12.49 -14.53 -30.65
N PHE A 354 -11.28 -14.56 -30.12
CA PHE A 354 -10.07 -14.97 -30.82
C PHE A 354 -9.35 -16.07 -30.04
N VAL A 355 -8.49 -16.80 -30.74
CA VAL A 355 -7.62 -17.85 -30.19
C VAL A 355 -6.26 -17.66 -30.83
N ASP A 356 -5.21 -17.58 -29.99
CA ASP A 356 -3.78 -17.50 -30.33
C ASP A 356 -3.28 -16.32 -31.20
N GLU A 357 -4.10 -15.66 -32.02
CA GLU A 357 -3.75 -14.40 -32.70
C GLU A 357 -4.94 -13.44 -32.79
N TYR A 358 -4.65 -12.14 -32.62
CA TYR A 358 -5.50 -11.05 -33.08
C TYR A 358 -4.66 -10.07 -33.90
N SER A 359 -5.19 -9.51 -35.00
CA SER A 359 -4.44 -8.57 -35.84
C SER A 359 -5.30 -7.42 -36.34
N ALA A 360 -4.69 -6.25 -36.49
CA ALA A 360 -5.31 -5.08 -37.11
C ALA A 360 -4.35 -4.44 -38.12
N ASN A 361 -4.91 -3.74 -39.10
CA ASN A 361 -4.16 -2.84 -39.97
C ASN A 361 -4.16 -1.45 -39.32
N VAL A 362 -2.99 -0.86 -39.12
CA VAL A 362 -2.77 0.42 -38.41
C VAL A 362 -2.05 1.39 -39.34
N ASP A 363 -2.65 2.56 -39.56
CA ASP A 363 -2.14 3.55 -40.53
C ASP A 363 -0.95 4.35 -39.97
N THR A 364 -0.31 5.20 -40.78
CA THR A 364 0.78 6.08 -40.34
C THR A 364 0.37 6.96 -39.16
N SER A 365 1.27 7.14 -38.21
CA SER A 365 1.04 7.90 -36.97
C SER A 365 -0.20 7.47 -36.17
N SER A 366 -0.72 6.25 -36.41
CA SER A 366 -2.00 5.77 -35.89
C SER A 366 -1.83 4.66 -34.86
N VAL A 367 -2.90 4.41 -34.12
CA VAL A 367 -2.98 3.35 -33.10
C VAL A 367 -4.29 2.57 -33.21
N HIS A 368 -4.23 1.27 -32.93
CA HIS A 368 -5.41 0.45 -32.71
C HIS A 368 -5.45 0.00 -31.24
N PHE A 369 -6.36 0.59 -30.47
CA PHE A 369 -6.46 0.41 -29.03
C PHE A 369 -7.62 -0.50 -28.65
N VAL A 370 -7.31 -1.60 -27.94
CA VAL A 370 -8.28 -2.61 -27.52
C VAL A 370 -8.15 -2.99 -26.05
N ILE A 371 -9.25 -3.45 -25.46
CA ILE A 371 -9.21 -4.32 -24.27
C ILE A 371 -9.32 -5.77 -24.72
N ILE A 372 -8.44 -6.62 -24.17
CA ILE A 372 -8.56 -8.07 -24.24
C ILE A 372 -8.93 -8.66 -22.88
N ARG A 373 -9.75 -9.71 -22.88
CA ARG A 373 -10.13 -10.46 -21.66
C ARG A 373 -10.04 -11.95 -21.91
N LYS A 374 -9.38 -12.68 -21.01
CA LYS A 374 -9.23 -14.14 -21.09
C LYS A 374 -10.58 -14.82 -20.87
N VAL A 375 -11.00 -15.68 -21.80
CA VAL A 375 -12.24 -16.46 -21.63
C VAL A 375 -11.97 -17.61 -20.67
N ARG A 376 -12.74 -17.68 -19.59
CA ARG A 376 -12.71 -18.82 -18.67
C ARG A 376 -13.11 -20.10 -19.41
N LYS A 377 -12.22 -21.11 -19.42
CA LYS A 377 -12.61 -22.47 -19.81
C LYS A 377 -13.68 -22.97 -18.84
N TRP A 378 -14.90 -23.19 -19.33
CA TRP A 378 -15.93 -23.87 -18.57
C TRP A 378 -15.41 -25.27 -18.21
N LYS A 379 -15.38 -25.60 -16.90
CA LYS A 379 -15.18 -27.00 -16.49
C LYS A 379 -16.33 -27.81 -17.11
N HIS A 380 -15.99 -28.95 -17.73
CA HIS A 380 -16.96 -29.84 -18.35
C HIS A 380 -18.15 -30.11 -17.41
N VAL A 381 -19.33 -29.61 -17.78
CA VAL A 381 -20.58 -30.17 -17.29
C VAL A 381 -20.82 -31.44 -18.10
N SER A 382 -20.22 -32.54 -17.67
CA SER A 382 -20.67 -33.86 -18.09
C SER A 382 -22.10 -34.08 -17.58
N HIS A 383 -22.97 -34.56 -18.46
CA HIS A 383 -24.38 -34.88 -18.21
C HIS A 383 -25.37 -33.70 -18.13
N LEU A 384 -25.61 -33.06 -19.27
CA LEU A 384 -26.99 -32.72 -19.67
C LEU A 384 -27.27 -33.40 -21.01
N ARG A 385 -28.30 -34.25 -21.04
CA ARG A 385 -28.70 -34.95 -22.28
C ARG A 385 -29.32 -33.94 -23.23
N ILE A 386 -28.89 -33.96 -24.48
CA ILE A 386 -29.60 -33.32 -25.60
C ILE A 386 -30.90 -34.12 -25.83
N PRO A 387 -32.10 -33.52 -25.73
CA PRO A 387 -33.31 -34.09 -26.31
C PRO A 387 -33.23 -33.93 -27.82
N ASN A 388 -33.65 -34.95 -28.57
CA ASN A 388 -33.57 -34.95 -30.03
C ASN A 388 -34.39 -33.82 -30.66
N SER A 389 -33.97 -33.42 -31.85
CA SER A 389 -34.72 -32.56 -32.76
C SER A 389 -36.06 -33.20 -33.16
N GLU A 390 -37.16 -32.51 -32.88
CA GLU A 390 -38.32 -32.30 -33.77
C GLU A 390 -39.45 -31.62 -32.97
N GLU A 391 -39.69 -30.33 -33.22
CA GLU A 391 -41.05 -29.78 -33.37
C GLU A 391 -41.00 -28.32 -33.82
N VAL A 392 -41.72 -28.04 -34.90
CA VAL A 392 -42.06 -26.68 -35.36
C VAL A 392 -43.35 -26.27 -34.65
N ILE A 393 -43.42 -25.07 -34.07
CA ILE A 393 -44.68 -24.30 -33.93
C ILE A 393 -44.38 -22.80 -33.68
N SER A 394 -45.34 -21.97 -34.07
CA SER A 394 -45.28 -20.52 -34.23
C SER A 394 -45.75 -19.70 -33.01
N SER A 395 -45.56 -18.38 -33.12
CA SER A 395 -46.34 -17.32 -32.44
C SER A 395 -45.91 -16.92 -31.00
N PRO A 396 -46.33 -15.74 -30.48
CA PRO A 396 -45.35 -14.72 -30.11
C PRO A 396 -45.41 -14.27 -28.65
N MET A 397 -44.26 -13.85 -28.11
CA MET A 397 -44.20 -13.40 -26.71
C MET A 397 -44.62 -11.93 -26.57
N GLN A 398 -45.75 -11.71 -25.90
CA GLN A 398 -46.28 -10.38 -25.58
C GLN A 398 -45.37 -9.67 -24.57
N ALA A 399 -44.97 -8.42 -24.88
CA ALA A 399 -44.38 -7.51 -23.91
C ALA A 399 -45.42 -6.46 -23.48
N SER A 400 -45.72 -6.39 -22.18
CA SER A 400 -46.72 -5.48 -21.63
C SER A 400 -46.20 -4.04 -21.56
N PHE A 401 -46.71 -3.16 -22.41
CA PHE A 401 -46.49 -1.72 -22.29
C PHE A 401 -47.32 -1.13 -21.14
N ARG A 402 -46.70 -0.29 -20.30
CA ARG A 402 -47.41 0.73 -19.52
C ARG A 402 -47.25 2.07 -20.25
N THR A 403 -48.37 2.70 -20.54
CA THR A 403 -48.48 3.96 -21.30
C THR A 403 -48.64 5.16 -20.36
N PHE A 404 -48.00 6.28 -20.71
CA PHE A 404 -48.42 7.67 -20.41
C PHE A 404 -47.83 8.59 -21.52
N PRO A 405 -48.42 9.77 -21.82
CA PRO A 405 -48.77 10.07 -23.21
C PRO A 405 -48.09 11.29 -23.87
N VAL A 406 -47.81 11.13 -25.18
CA VAL A 406 -48.12 12.04 -26.34
C VAL A 406 -47.75 13.53 -26.26
N GLU A 407 -46.96 14.05 -27.23
CA GLU A 407 -47.42 15.00 -28.28
C GLU A 407 -46.34 15.43 -29.33
N TYR A 408 -46.80 15.55 -30.61
CA TYR A 408 -46.28 16.20 -31.84
C TYR A 408 -44.75 16.24 -32.20
N GLY A 409 -44.31 16.05 -33.46
CA GLY A 409 -44.98 15.67 -34.72
C GLY A 409 -44.14 15.95 -35.98
N ILE A 410 -44.51 15.34 -37.14
CA ILE A 410 -44.14 15.70 -38.55
C ILE A 410 -42.65 15.48 -38.95
N ALA A 411 -42.22 15.04 -40.14
CA ALA A 411 -42.64 14.10 -41.21
C ALA A 411 -41.64 14.25 -42.38
N CYS A 412 -41.30 13.16 -43.10
CA CYS A 412 -41.10 13.04 -44.57
C CYS A 412 -39.98 12.05 -45.02
N LEU A 413 -40.41 11.10 -45.85
CA LEU A 413 -39.67 10.22 -46.79
C LEU A 413 -39.47 10.96 -48.16
N PRO A 414 -38.98 10.37 -49.30
CA PRO A 414 -38.70 8.95 -49.64
C PRO A 414 -37.45 8.61 -50.53
N LEU A 415 -37.19 7.28 -50.73
CA LEU A 415 -36.79 6.51 -51.96
C LEU A 415 -35.67 7.07 -52.91
N ILE A 416 -34.66 6.35 -53.46
CA ILE A 416 -34.54 5.10 -54.29
C ILE A 416 -33.03 4.68 -54.33
N GLY A 417 -32.55 3.46 -54.65
CA GLY A 417 -33.19 2.15 -54.86
C GLY A 417 -32.64 1.26 -56.03
N GLN A 418 -32.12 0.06 -55.70
CA GLN A 418 -32.06 -1.19 -56.52
C GLN A 418 -30.92 -1.48 -57.55
N GLN A 419 -30.65 -2.80 -57.72
CA GLN A 419 -29.97 -3.55 -58.82
C GLN A 419 -28.41 -3.53 -58.85
N SER A 420 -27.66 -4.65 -58.68
CA SER A 420 -27.52 -5.95 -59.44
C SER A 420 -26.44 -5.86 -60.54
N ALA A 421 -25.61 -6.86 -60.90
CA ALA A 421 -25.39 -8.26 -60.47
C ALA A 421 -23.96 -8.74 -60.89
N ALA A 422 -23.56 -9.94 -60.42
CA ALA A 422 -22.72 -11.02 -61.03
C ALA A 422 -21.73 -10.72 -62.22
N MET A 423 -20.60 -11.43 -62.44
CA MET A 423 -20.36 -12.89 -62.34
C MET A 423 -18.86 -13.27 -62.48
N ASN A 424 -18.45 -14.36 -61.82
CA ASN A 424 -17.45 -15.41 -62.16
C ASN A 424 -16.07 -15.18 -62.85
N GLU A 425 -15.04 -15.78 -62.21
CA GLU A 425 -13.94 -16.62 -62.79
C GLU A 425 -12.78 -15.93 -63.57
N ILE A 426 -11.56 -16.49 -63.77
CA ILE A 426 -10.99 -17.83 -63.46
C ILE A 426 -9.45 -17.81 -63.11
N ALA A 427 -8.85 -19.00 -62.94
CA ALA A 427 -7.42 -19.41 -62.82
C ALA A 427 -6.44 -18.90 -63.93
N SER A 428 -5.10 -19.07 -63.94
CA SER A 428 -4.07 -19.63 -63.02
C SER A 428 -2.64 -19.47 -63.62
N THR A 429 -1.57 -19.49 -62.81
CA THR A 429 -0.14 -19.80 -63.17
C THR A 429 0.57 -18.85 -64.19
N THR A 430 1.91 -18.71 -64.28
CA THR A 430 3.04 -19.63 -64.08
C THR A 430 4.37 -18.88 -63.78
N THR A 431 5.42 -19.66 -63.45
CA THR A 431 6.87 -19.41 -63.31
C THR A 431 7.54 -18.42 -64.30
N ASP A 432 8.70 -17.79 -64.05
CA ASP A 432 10.05 -18.41 -63.91
C ASP A 432 11.19 -17.45 -63.46
N GLN A 433 12.35 -18.02 -63.10
CA GLN A 433 13.67 -17.39 -62.87
C GLN A 433 14.59 -17.55 -64.12
N PRO A 434 15.93 -17.29 -64.12
CA PRO A 434 16.84 -16.52 -63.22
C PRO A 434 17.72 -15.49 -64.00
N LEU A 435 18.68 -14.81 -63.33
CA LEU A 435 20.13 -14.84 -63.69
C LEU A 435 21.03 -13.94 -62.80
N PHE A 436 22.14 -14.52 -62.33
CA PHE A 436 23.34 -13.90 -61.74
C PHE A 436 24.34 -13.52 -62.88
N PRO A 437 25.40 -12.66 -62.71
CA PRO A 437 26.48 -12.82 -61.70
C PRO A 437 27.29 -11.56 -61.26
N GLY A 438 28.28 -11.74 -60.36
CA GLY A 438 29.46 -10.84 -60.32
C GLY A 438 30.27 -10.72 -59.01
N THR A 439 31.37 -11.49 -58.89
CA THR A 439 32.67 -11.17 -58.21
C THR A 439 32.69 -10.51 -56.81
N LYS A 440 33.20 -11.14 -55.75
CA LYS A 440 34.60 -11.56 -55.42
C LYS A 440 35.59 -10.45 -55.03
N THR A 441 36.00 -10.45 -53.76
CA THR A 441 37.41 -10.51 -53.28
C THR A 441 37.44 -11.14 -51.87
N GLY A 442 38.55 -11.78 -51.50
CA GLY A 442 38.77 -12.41 -50.18
C GLY A 442 40.19 -12.13 -49.68
N ILE A 443 40.82 -13.10 -48.97
CA ILE A 443 42.17 -13.10 -48.32
C ILE A 443 42.10 -12.76 -46.81
N THR A 444 42.72 -13.48 -45.85
CA THR A 444 42.94 -14.94 -45.55
C THR A 444 43.79 -15.06 -44.26
N GLY A 445 43.77 -16.24 -43.60
CA GLY A 445 44.76 -16.64 -42.57
C GLY A 445 44.18 -16.68 -41.15
N GLU A 446 43.71 -17.81 -40.61
CA GLU A 446 44.43 -19.03 -40.16
C GLU A 446 45.32 -18.82 -38.91
N GLY A 447 45.22 -19.61 -37.84
CA GLY A 447 44.25 -20.67 -37.52
C GLY A 447 44.67 -21.61 -36.38
N LYS A 448 43.87 -22.69 -36.21
CA LYS A 448 44.12 -23.98 -35.51
C LYS A 448 43.73 -24.18 -34.02
N ASN A 449 42.73 -25.07 -33.88
CA ASN A 449 42.72 -26.31 -33.07
C ASN A 449 42.47 -26.21 -31.53
N ASP A 450 41.78 -27.17 -30.88
CA ASP A 450 41.35 -28.50 -31.32
C ASP A 450 40.11 -29.11 -30.60
N SER A 451 39.48 -30.12 -31.23
CA SER A 451 38.74 -31.28 -30.64
C SER A 451 37.55 -31.06 -29.65
N SER A 452 36.27 -31.40 -29.94
CA SER A 452 35.59 -32.74 -30.11
C SER A 452 35.08 -33.39 -28.79
N SER A 453 33.99 -34.18 -28.67
CA SER A 453 32.79 -34.48 -29.50
C SER A 453 31.84 -35.48 -28.76
N ALA A 454 30.64 -35.71 -29.33
CA ALA A 454 29.86 -36.98 -29.29
C ALA A 454 28.84 -37.33 -28.15
N PHE A 455 27.56 -37.02 -28.41
CA PHE A 455 26.43 -37.94 -28.72
C PHE A 455 25.97 -39.14 -27.82
N SER A 456 24.63 -39.17 -27.61
CA SER A 456 23.66 -40.28 -27.84
C SER A 456 22.97 -41.06 -26.68
N HIS A 457 21.73 -41.49 -26.97
CA HIS A 457 20.66 -42.16 -26.17
C HIS A 457 20.92 -43.70 -25.96
N PRO A 458 20.00 -44.60 -25.45
CA PRO A 458 18.57 -44.45 -25.08
C PRO A 458 17.97 -45.27 -23.88
N VAL A 459 16.73 -44.89 -23.55
CA VAL A 459 15.54 -45.64 -23.03
C VAL A 459 15.60 -47.18 -22.90
N LYS A 460 15.16 -47.75 -21.76
CA LYS A 460 14.07 -48.77 -21.68
C LYS A 460 13.56 -49.13 -20.26
N SER A 461 12.34 -49.68 -20.26
CA SER A 461 11.43 -49.98 -19.15
C SER A 461 11.54 -51.40 -18.56
N ALA A 462 11.05 -51.62 -17.33
CA ALA A 462 10.18 -52.77 -16.98
C ALA A 462 9.46 -52.60 -15.62
N ILE A 463 8.19 -53.01 -15.55
CA ILE A 463 7.42 -53.30 -14.33
C ILE A 463 7.23 -54.83 -14.30
N PRO A 464 7.10 -55.47 -13.12
CA PRO A 464 5.81 -56.14 -12.84
C PRO A 464 5.37 -55.96 -11.37
N GLY A 465 4.06 -55.75 -11.16
CA GLY A 465 3.44 -55.81 -9.82
C GLY A 465 2.64 -57.08 -9.61
N ARG A 466 1.91 -57.16 -8.48
CA ARG A 466 0.53 -57.71 -8.38
C ARG A 466 -0.06 -57.62 -6.97
N ASP A 467 -1.33 -57.22 -6.93
CA ASP A 467 -2.47 -57.79 -6.19
C ASP A 467 -2.42 -57.97 -4.65
N ALA A 468 -3.10 -57.01 -3.99
CA ALA A 468 -4.31 -57.21 -3.16
C ALA A 468 -4.25 -57.96 -1.81
N LEU A 469 -4.79 -57.33 -0.74
CA LEU A 469 -6.15 -57.64 -0.21
C LEU A 469 -6.54 -56.85 1.07
N ARG A 470 -7.71 -56.16 0.96
CA ARG A 470 -8.82 -56.04 1.96
C ARG A 470 -8.66 -55.47 3.39
N THR A 471 -9.81 -54.91 3.82
CA THR A 471 -10.37 -54.70 5.17
C THR A 471 -9.86 -53.56 6.07
N SER A 472 -10.65 -52.48 6.10
CA SER A 472 -10.97 -51.65 7.28
C SER A 472 -11.79 -52.45 8.33
N PRO A 473 -12.12 -51.95 9.55
CA PRO A 473 -12.02 -50.56 10.03
C PRO A 473 -11.55 -50.32 11.49
N GLY A 474 -11.40 -49.04 11.84
CA GLY A 474 -11.68 -48.52 13.18
C GLY A 474 -10.50 -48.39 14.15
N LEU A 475 -10.18 -47.15 14.53
CA LEU A 475 -9.45 -46.82 15.76
C LEU A 475 -9.68 -45.33 16.11
N ASP A 476 -10.27 -45.09 17.28
CA ASP A 476 -10.23 -43.77 17.93
C ASP A 476 -8.77 -43.42 18.29
N LEU A 477 -8.42 -42.12 18.22
CA LEU A 477 -7.11 -41.63 18.61
C LEU A 477 -7.24 -40.54 19.68
N ASP A 478 -6.95 -40.94 20.92
CA ASP A 478 -6.61 -40.07 22.04
C ASP A 478 -5.10 -39.71 21.97
N PRO A 479 -4.70 -38.43 21.87
CA PRO A 479 -3.33 -38.07 21.48
C PRO A 479 -2.36 -37.85 22.66
N TRP A 480 -2.12 -38.88 23.50
CA TRP A 480 -1.19 -38.79 24.64
C TRP A 480 -0.25 -40.01 24.88
N ASP A 481 0.32 -40.64 23.84
CA ASP A 481 1.55 -41.45 24.02
C ASP A 481 2.50 -41.47 22.80
N GLY A 482 3.34 -40.43 22.68
CA GLY A 482 4.36 -40.31 21.62
C GLY A 482 5.81 -40.31 22.09
N ARG A 483 6.10 -40.30 23.41
CA ARG A 483 7.42 -39.93 23.96
C ARG A 483 8.43 -41.08 24.15
N LYS A 484 8.24 -42.26 23.55
CA LYS A 484 9.10 -43.45 23.82
C LYS A 484 9.71 -44.19 22.62
N ARG A 485 9.73 -43.61 21.40
CA ARG A 485 10.33 -44.28 20.22
C ARG A 485 11.45 -43.54 19.47
N ILE A 486 11.94 -42.40 19.98
CA ILE A 486 13.11 -41.71 19.41
C ILE A 486 14.14 -41.46 20.52
N LEU A 487 14.89 -42.51 20.89
CA LEU A 487 15.96 -42.43 21.89
C LEU A 487 17.13 -43.41 21.62
N HIS A 488 17.28 -43.86 20.37
CA HIS A 488 18.28 -44.88 20.00
C HIS A 488 19.03 -44.61 18.67
N ALA A 489 18.97 -43.38 18.13
CA ALA A 489 19.51 -43.04 16.81
C ALA A 489 20.46 -41.82 16.77
N CYS A 490 20.94 -41.32 17.92
CA CYS A 490 21.81 -40.14 18.01
C CYS A 490 23.12 -40.40 18.78
N ALA A 491 23.68 -41.60 18.64
CA ALA A 491 25.01 -41.93 19.15
C ALA A 491 25.87 -42.48 18.01
N LEU A 492 26.57 -41.58 17.28
CA LEU A 492 27.80 -41.78 16.47
C LEU A 492 27.96 -40.67 15.40
N ALA A 493 28.27 -39.44 15.81
CA ALA A 493 28.92 -38.42 14.95
C ALA A 493 29.52 -37.31 15.82
N HIS A 494 30.86 -37.20 15.86
CA HIS A 494 31.53 -36.06 16.50
C HIS A 494 31.59 -34.87 15.54
N VAL A 495 30.60 -33.97 15.63
CA VAL A 495 30.68 -32.60 15.11
C VAL A 495 30.06 -31.67 16.15
N GLN A 496 30.77 -30.62 16.56
CA GLN A 496 30.20 -29.58 17.40
C GLN A 496 29.22 -28.74 16.57
N ILE A 497 27.95 -29.09 16.62
CA ILE A 497 26.84 -28.21 16.25
C ILE A 497 26.15 -27.79 17.54
N VAL A 498 25.91 -26.48 17.67
CA VAL A 498 25.40 -25.84 18.89
C VAL A 498 24.00 -26.35 19.21
N CYS A 499 23.80 -26.80 20.45
CA CYS A 499 22.47 -27.09 20.97
C CYS A 499 21.76 -25.76 21.34
N SER A 500 20.95 -25.20 20.44
CA SER A 500 20.14 -24.00 20.73
C SER A 500 18.75 -23.93 20.05
N GLU A 501 18.38 -24.88 19.18
CA GLU A 501 17.15 -24.79 18.35
C GLU A 501 15.79 -24.97 19.09
N TRP A 502 15.74 -25.02 20.43
CA TRP A 502 14.49 -25.30 21.16
C TRP A 502 14.14 -24.33 22.30
N TYR A 503 14.80 -23.17 22.40
CA TYR A 503 14.43 -22.14 23.40
C TYR A 503 14.51 -20.67 22.95
N VAL A 504 14.87 -20.37 21.70
CA VAL A 504 14.86 -19.00 21.16
C VAL A 504 13.81 -18.90 20.05
N GLN A 505 12.61 -18.47 20.42
CA GLN A 505 11.49 -18.29 19.49
C GLN A 505 10.59 -17.13 19.96
N VAL A 506 11.23 -15.99 20.21
CA VAL A 506 10.65 -14.72 20.66
C VAL A 506 11.31 -13.61 19.82
N LEU A 507 10.55 -12.53 19.55
CA LEU A 507 10.84 -11.48 18.56
C LEU A 507 10.67 -12.01 17.12
N TYR A 508 9.85 -11.34 16.28
CA TYR A 508 9.39 -11.95 15.02
C TYR A 508 9.77 -11.23 13.73
N THR A 509 9.73 -9.90 13.63
CA THR A 509 10.20 -9.22 12.41
C THR A 509 11.73 -9.20 12.32
N PHE A 510 12.40 -8.79 13.41
CA PHE A 510 13.87 -8.65 13.47
C PHE A 510 14.54 -9.73 14.35
N VAL A 511 13.74 -10.51 15.08
CA VAL A 511 14.19 -11.63 15.93
C VAL A 511 15.31 -11.16 16.89
N THR A 512 16.28 -12.03 17.17
CA THR A 512 17.52 -11.76 17.90
C THR A 512 18.68 -11.63 16.91
N GLU A 513 18.46 -11.05 15.73
CA GLU A 513 19.49 -10.97 14.68
C GLU A 513 20.58 -9.97 15.08
N THR A 514 21.79 -10.46 15.35
CA THR A 514 22.94 -9.64 15.74
C THR A 514 24.05 -9.62 14.70
N ASP A 515 23.98 -10.42 13.63
CA ASP A 515 24.98 -10.41 12.57
C ASP A 515 24.75 -9.25 11.59
N CYS A 516 25.14 -8.05 12.00
CA CYS A 516 25.11 -6.85 11.15
C CYS A 516 26.06 -6.91 9.94
N LYS A 517 26.93 -7.92 9.82
CA LYS A 517 27.79 -8.11 8.64
C LYS A 517 27.06 -8.91 7.56
N ALA A 518 26.24 -9.89 7.95
CA ALA A 518 25.36 -10.64 7.05
C ALA A 518 24.00 -9.96 6.79
N ARG A 519 23.49 -9.21 7.78
CA ARG A 519 22.13 -8.63 7.81
C ARG A 519 22.12 -7.16 8.27
N PRO A 520 22.86 -6.26 7.60
CA PRO A 520 23.02 -4.86 8.04
C PRO A 520 21.70 -4.09 8.18
N ASP A 521 20.69 -4.42 7.37
CA ASP A 521 19.40 -3.71 7.38
C ASP A 521 18.39 -4.24 8.41
N THR A 522 18.60 -5.43 8.97
CA THR A 522 17.62 -6.10 9.86
C THR A 522 18.21 -6.54 11.20
N CYS A 523 19.51 -6.35 11.45
CA CYS A 523 20.11 -6.63 12.74
C CYS A 523 19.72 -5.60 13.80
N ILE A 524 19.65 -6.04 15.06
CA ILE A 524 19.40 -5.19 16.23
C ILE A 524 20.58 -4.24 16.43
N SER A 525 20.40 -3.00 15.96
CA SER A 525 21.43 -1.95 15.89
C SER A 525 20.79 -0.57 16.02
N GLU A 526 21.58 0.46 16.39
CA GLU A 526 21.08 1.83 16.43
C GLU A 526 20.48 2.28 15.09
N LYS A 527 21.06 1.84 13.96
CA LYS A 527 20.57 2.15 12.61
C LYS A 527 19.14 1.65 12.39
N LEU A 528 18.83 0.43 12.84
CA LEU A 528 17.47 -0.12 12.74
C LEU A 528 16.48 0.76 13.47
N TYR A 529 16.81 1.20 14.70
CA TYR A 529 15.92 2.05 15.48
C TYR A 529 15.79 3.47 14.90
N THR A 530 16.87 4.06 14.37
CA THR A 530 16.79 5.35 13.68
C THR A 530 15.95 5.28 12.40
N ASP A 531 16.10 4.22 11.60
CA ASP A 531 15.27 3.98 10.41
C ASP A 531 13.77 3.89 10.79
N MET A 532 13.43 3.07 11.79
CA MET A 532 12.03 2.92 12.24
C MET A 532 11.46 4.21 12.82
N ALA A 533 12.30 5.01 13.50
CA ALA A 533 11.90 6.30 14.05
C ALA A 533 11.60 7.32 12.95
N ASP A 534 12.43 7.40 11.91
CA ASP A 534 12.16 8.24 10.75
C ASP A 534 10.87 7.78 10.03
N GLU A 535 10.66 6.49 9.82
CA GLU A 535 9.41 5.95 9.24
C GLU A 535 8.16 6.24 10.08
N LEU A 536 8.24 6.22 11.42
CA LEU A 536 7.13 6.59 12.30
C LEU A 536 6.69 8.06 12.10
N ILE A 537 7.65 8.96 11.82
CA ILE A 537 7.38 10.35 11.47
C ILE A 537 6.85 10.45 10.03
N CYS A 538 7.65 9.99 9.06
CA CYS A 538 7.39 10.16 7.64
C CYS A 538 6.10 9.48 7.17
N GLY A 539 5.80 8.30 7.71
CA GLY A 539 4.58 7.55 7.41
C GLY A 539 3.32 8.03 8.13
N GLY A 540 3.41 9.06 8.99
CA GLY A 540 2.26 9.61 9.73
C GLY A 540 1.79 8.78 10.94
N TYR A 541 2.57 7.79 11.37
CA TYR A 541 2.20 6.93 12.50
C TYR A 541 2.23 7.69 13.83
N LYS A 542 3.20 8.60 14.03
CA LYS A 542 3.22 9.47 15.21
C LYS A 542 1.95 10.30 15.34
N ASP A 543 1.40 10.81 14.23
CA ASP A 543 0.15 11.59 14.21
C ASP A 543 -1.10 10.72 14.42
N ALA A 544 -0.99 9.41 14.19
CA ALA A 544 -1.97 8.41 14.59
C ALA A 544 -1.84 7.99 16.08
N GLY A 545 -0.79 8.42 16.79
CA GLY A 545 -0.56 8.17 18.21
C GLY A 545 0.58 7.19 18.55
N TYR A 546 1.31 6.69 17.55
CA TYR A 546 2.45 5.78 17.78
C TYR A 546 3.71 6.57 18.17
N GLU A 547 3.91 6.79 19.47
CA GLU A 547 5.02 7.62 19.99
C GLU A 547 6.20 6.84 20.63
N TYR A 548 6.08 5.54 20.90
CA TYR A 548 7.12 4.73 21.54
C TYR A 548 7.89 3.86 20.54
N VAL A 549 9.22 4.00 20.52
CA VAL A 549 10.17 3.08 19.86
C VAL A 549 10.85 2.25 20.94
N ASN A 550 10.50 0.98 21.08
CA ASN A 550 11.02 0.12 22.15
C ASN A 550 12.14 -0.79 21.63
N ILE A 551 13.30 -0.76 22.29
CA ILE A 551 14.36 -1.76 22.16
C ILE A 551 13.95 -2.99 22.98
N ASP A 552 14.03 -4.19 22.39
CA ASP A 552 13.78 -5.46 23.09
C ASP A 552 15.12 -6.18 23.40
N ASP A 553 15.12 -7.49 23.66
CA ASP A 553 16.33 -8.25 24.00
C ASP A 553 17.48 -8.13 22.97
N CYS A 554 18.68 -8.58 23.37
CA CYS A 554 19.91 -8.64 22.56
C CYS A 554 20.57 -7.29 22.22
N TRP A 555 20.22 -6.19 22.89
CA TRP A 555 20.85 -4.87 22.66
C TRP A 555 22.22 -4.68 23.33
N SER A 556 22.47 -5.36 24.46
CA SER A 556 23.66 -5.18 25.28
C SER A 556 24.87 -6.02 24.82
N THR A 557 26.01 -5.82 25.46
CA THR A 557 27.09 -6.81 25.50
C THR A 557 26.65 -8.06 26.28
N LEU A 558 27.27 -9.22 25.98
CA LEU A 558 27.01 -10.49 26.69
C LEU A 558 27.48 -10.48 28.16
N GLU A 559 28.44 -9.62 28.49
CA GLU A 559 29.00 -9.44 29.84
C GLU A 559 28.90 -7.97 30.24
N ARG A 560 28.75 -7.70 31.55
CA ARG A 560 28.81 -6.35 32.13
C ARG A 560 30.24 -5.81 32.10
N ASP A 561 30.41 -4.50 32.28
CA ASP A 561 31.76 -3.94 32.49
C ASP A 561 32.42 -4.58 33.72
N ALA A 562 33.62 -5.14 33.54
CA ALA A 562 34.31 -5.91 34.58
C ALA A 562 34.84 -5.07 35.76
N LYS A 563 34.76 -3.72 35.70
CA LYS A 563 35.20 -2.80 36.76
C LYS A 563 34.03 -2.09 37.43
N THR A 564 33.05 -1.64 36.66
CA THR A 564 31.90 -0.87 37.18
C THR A 564 30.67 -1.74 37.44
N GLY A 565 30.55 -2.90 36.79
CA GLY A 565 29.34 -3.74 36.82
C GLY A 565 28.18 -3.22 35.98
N GLU A 566 28.40 -2.14 35.21
CA GLU A 566 27.37 -1.53 34.37
C GLU A 566 27.00 -2.43 33.19
N ILE A 567 25.72 -2.43 32.83
CA ILE A 567 25.26 -2.98 31.55
C ILE A 567 25.66 -2.02 30.42
N LEU A 568 26.32 -2.54 29.39
CA LEU A 568 26.81 -1.76 28.25
C LEU A 568 26.02 -2.12 26.98
N PRO A 569 25.69 -1.16 26.10
CA PRO A 569 25.26 -1.48 24.76
C PRO A 569 26.40 -2.12 23.96
N ASP A 570 26.05 -2.95 22.98
CA ASP A 570 27.04 -3.52 22.07
C ASP A 570 27.72 -2.41 21.23
N PRO A 571 29.06 -2.26 21.30
CA PRO A 571 29.76 -1.14 20.67
C PRO A 571 29.93 -1.27 19.15
N GLU A 572 29.74 -2.46 18.55
CA GLU A 572 29.68 -2.58 17.08
C GLU A 572 28.29 -2.19 16.54
N ARG A 573 27.23 -2.45 17.31
CA ARG A 573 25.83 -2.28 16.88
C ARG A 573 25.17 -0.97 17.36
N PHE A 574 25.68 -0.38 18.43
CA PHE A 574 25.26 0.91 18.99
C PHE A 574 26.51 1.80 19.27
N PRO A 575 27.34 2.11 18.26
CA PRO A 575 28.59 2.85 18.44
C PRO A 575 28.43 4.25 19.07
N HIS A 576 27.26 4.88 18.99
CA HIS A 576 26.98 6.16 19.68
C HIS A 576 26.39 5.98 21.09
N GLY A 577 25.94 4.77 21.43
CA GLY A 577 25.36 4.40 22.73
C GLY A 577 23.90 4.81 22.91
N ILE A 578 23.24 4.18 23.90
CA ILE A 578 21.78 4.31 24.10
C ILE A 578 21.34 5.75 24.42
N LYS A 579 22.13 6.53 25.15
CA LYS A 579 21.78 7.93 25.42
C LYS A 579 21.65 8.74 24.12
N TRP A 580 22.58 8.57 23.18
CA TRP A 580 22.50 9.27 21.88
C TRP A 580 21.24 8.84 21.12
N LEU A 581 20.89 7.56 21.16
CA LEU A 581 19.67 7.05 20.54
C LEU A 581 18.40 7.60 21.21
N ALA A 582 18.40 7.81 22.53
CA ALA A 582 17.30 8.46 23.24
C ALA A 582 17.17 9.93 22.84
N ASP A 583 18.28 10.67 22.81
CA ASP A 583 18.33 12.06 22.35
C ASP A 583 17.82 12.17 20.88
N TYR A 584 18.13 11.18 20.04
CA TYR A 584 17.61 11.07 18.66
C TYR A 584 16.09 10.90 18.62
N MET A 585 15.51 10.00 19.43
CA MET A 585 14.04 9.84 19.53
C MET A 585 13.38 11.12 20.03
N HIS A 586 13.91 11.72 21.10
CA HIS A 586 13.35 12.92 21.71
C HIS A 586 13.37 14.12 20.75
N SER A 587 14.41 14.24 19.91
CA SER A 587 14.48 15.28 18.87
C SER A 587 13.36 15.22 17.83
N ARG A 588 12.71 14.06 17.68
CA ARG A 588 11.56 13.80 16.79
C ARG A 588 10.21 13.85 17.52
N GLY A 589 10.22 14.10 18.83
CA GLY A 589 9.03 13.98 19.67
C GLY A 589 8.54 12.54 19.81
N LEU A 590 9.43 11.56 19.65
CA LEU A 590 9.21 10.14 19.99
C LEU A 590 9.82 9.85 21.37
N LYS A 591 9.56 8.64 21.88
CA LYS A 591 10.00 8.12 23.17
C LYS A 591 10.83 6.86 22.95
N LEU A 592 11.93 6.68 23.70
CA LEU A 592 12.75 5.47 23.61
C LEU A 592 12.45 4.52 24.77
N GLY A 593 12.08 3.29 24.42
CA GLY A 593 12.00 2.18 25.36
C GLY A 593 13.23 1.28 25.34
N ILE A 594 13.47 0.58 26.44
CA ILE A 594 14.49 -0.45 26.54
C ILE A 594 13.95 -1.72 27.23
N TYR A 595 14.73 -2.79 27.16
CA TYR A 595 14.41 -4.09 27.72
C TYR A 595 15.47 -4.54 28.73
N ALA A 596 15.00 -5.24 29.76
CA ALA A 596 15.81 -5.95 30.73
C ALA A 596 15.07 -7.22 31.21
N ASP A 597 15.68 -7.96 32.13
CA ASP A 597 15.07 -9.13 32.78
C ASP A 597 15.28 -9.05 34.28
N ILE A 598 14.27 -9.46 35.06
CA ILE A 598 14.31 -9.46 36.53
C ILE A 598 15.36 -10.43 37.11
N GLY A 599 15.75 -11.46 36.35
CA GLY A 599 16.65 -12.53 36.77
C GLY A 599 18.13 -12.25 36.55
N THR A 600 18.92 -13.33 36.59
CA THR A 600 20.38 -13.29 36.36
C THR A 600 20.75 -13.01 34.90
N LYS A 601 19.88 -13.35 33.95
CA LYS A 601 20.08 -13.20 32.51
C LYS A 601 18.77 -12.87 31.81
N THR A 602 18.84 -12.20 30.66
CA THR A 602 17.73 -12.11 29.71
C THR A 602 17.43 -13.45 29.07
N CYS A 603 16.26 -13.59 28.44
CA CYS A 603 15.88 -14.81 27.72
C CYS A 603 16.88 -15.19 26.60
N GLY A 604 17.48 -14.20 25.92
CA GLY A 604 18.58 -14.34 24.95
C GLY A 604 19.96 -14.59 25.57
N GLY A 605 20.08 -14.57 26.90
CA GLY A 605 21.30 -14.92 27.65
C GLY A 605 22.23 -13.76 28.03
N TYR A 606 21.82 -12.53 27.77
CA TYR A 606 22.53 -11.28 28.11
C TYR A 606 22.38 -10.96 29.61
N PRO A 607 23.10 -9.99 30.20
CA PRO A 607 23.03 -9.70 31.63
C PRO A 607 21.63 -9.25 32.10
N GLY A 608 21.08 -9.93 33.11
CA GLY A 608 19.83 -9.53 33.78
C GLY A 608 20.07 -8.61 34.98
N LEU A 609 19.01 -8.11 35.60
CA LEU A 609 19.03 -7.10 36.67
C LEU A 609 19.39 -7.65 38.06
N GLU A 610 19.42 -8.97 38.25
CA GLU A 610 19.67 -9.57 39.56
C GLU A 610 21.05 -9.14 40.12
N GLY A 611 21.04 -8.55 41.32
CA GLY A 611 22.23 -7.96 41.96
C GLY A 611 22.57 -6.52 41.54
N HIS A 612 21.95 -5.98 40.48
CA HIS A 612 22.29 -4.67 39.89
C HIS A 612 21.12 -3.68 39.78
N PHE A 613 19.92 -4.04 40.25
CA PHE A 613 18.69 -3.21 40.28
C PHE A 613 18.92 -1.68 40.45
N GLU A 614 19.50 -1.23 41.55
CA GLU A 614 19.72 0.20 41.84
C GLU A 614 20.65 0.89 40.84
N GLN A 615 21.63 0.15 40.30
CA GLN A 615 22.61 0.63 39.34
C GLN A 615 21.98 0.78 37.95
N ASP A 616 21.37 -0.27 37.42
CA ASP A 616 20.84 -0.27 36.06
C ASP A 616 19.63 0.68 35.92
N VAL A 617 18.76 0.76 36.93
CA VAL A 617 17.66 1.74 36.98
C VAL A 617 18.18 3.18 36.88
N LYS A 618 19.29 3.48 37.59
CA LYS A 618 19.94 4.78 37.50
C LYS A 618 20.50 5.01 36.08
N THR A 619 21.17 4.02 35.50
CA THR A 619 21.69 4.07 34.14
C THR A 619 20.60 4.33 33.11
N PHE A 620 19.46 3.65 33.18
CA PHE A 620 18.33 3.87 32.25
C PHE A 620 17.74 5.28 32.38
N ALA A 621 17.64 5.82 33.62
CA ALA A 621 17.20 7.19 33.82
C ALA A 621 18.21 8.24 33.33
N GLU A 622 19.52 7.99 33.51
CA GLU A 622 20.61 8.85 33.00
C GLU A 622 20.73 8.82 31.47
N TRP A 623 20.40 7.69 30.84
CA TRP A 623 20.28 7.58 29.38
C TRP A 623 19.02 8.25 28.81
N GLY A 624 18.02 8.55 29.64
CA GLY A 624 16.78 9.17 29.19
C GLY A 624 15.74 8.19 28.64
N ILE A 625 15.72 6.94 29.11
CA ILE A 625 14.70 5.95 28.74
C ILE A 625 13.30 6.37 29.21
N ASP A 626 12.27 6.16 28.38
CA ASP A 626 10.87 6.52 28.64
C ASP A 626 9.98 5.31 28.95
N SER A 627 10.40 4.10 28.60
CA SER A 627 9.73 2.84 28.91
C SER A 627 10.73 1.72 29.19
N LEU A 628 10.40 0.82 30.12
CA LEU A 628 11.19 -0.37 30.43
C LEU A 628 10.29 -1.60 30.39
N LYS A 629 10.59 -2.54 29.49
CA LYS A 629 10.04 -3.90 29.51
C LYS A 629 10.95 -4.79 30.37
N VAL A 630 10.36 -5.56 31.27
CA VAL A 630 11.11 -6.46 32.17
C VAL A 630 10.54 -7.86 32.10
N ASP A 631 11.35 -8.78 31.59
CA ASP A 631 11.05 -10.21 31.51
C ASP A 631 11.37 -10.98 32.80
N GLY A 632 11.08 -12.29 32.79
CA GLY A 632 11.19 -13.20 33.93
C GLY A 632 12.06 -14.43 33.71
N CYS A 633 12.94 -14.45 32.71
CA CYS A 633 13.83 -15.58 32.45
C CYS A 633 14.93 -15.67 33.53
N TYR A 634 15.48 -16.87 33.73
CA TYR A 634 16.61 -17.12 34.65
C TYR A 634 16.44 -16.56 36.08
N ALA A 635 15.19 -16.52 36.57
CA ALA A 635 14.79 -16.03 37.89
C ALA A 635 13.94 -17.06 38.64
N ASP A 636 13.92 -17.00 39.98
CA ASP A 636 12.95 -17.76 40.78
C ASP A 636 11.61 -17.00 40.83
N THR A 637 10.59 -17.56 40.18
CA THR A 637 9.22 -16.99 40.15
C THR A 637 8.59 -16.83 41.53
N SER A 638 9.08 -17.54 42.56
CA SER A 638 8.63 -17.36 43.95
C SER A 638 8.97 -15.98 44.52
N THR A 639 9.99 -15.31 43.96
CA THR A 639 10.48 -14.00 44.41
C THR A 639 9.77 -12.81 43.76
N PHE A 640 8.93 -13.04 42.73
CA PHE A 640 8.37 -11.96 41.91
C PHE A 640 7.50 -10.96 42.68
N GLY A 641 6.83 -11.41 43.75
CA GLY A 641 6.10 -10.55 44.69
C GLY A 641 6.97 -9.51 45.42
N GLU A 642 8.29 -9.72 45.49
CA GLU A 642 9.24 -8.75 46.02
C GLU A 642 9.95 -7.98 44.91
N THR A 643 10.47 -8.68 43.89
CA THR A 643 11.42 -8.12 42.92
C THR A 643 10.78 -7.14 41.93
N TYR A 644 9.64 -7.47 41.31
CA TYR A 644 8.94 -6.55 40.41
C TYR A 644 8.46 -5.28 41.14
N PRO A 645 7.78 -5.36 42.31
CA PRO A 645 7.43 -4.15 43.07
C PRO A 645 8.63 -3.36 43.59
N ARG A 646 9.78 -4.01 43.89
CA ARG A 646 11.02 -3.30 44.24
C ARG A 646 11.53 -2.50 43.04
N LEU A 647 11.58 -3.10 41.86
CA LEU A 647 12.03 -2.43 40.64
C LEU A 647 11.14 -1.23 40.29
N GLY A 648 9.81 -1.38 40.36
CA GLY A 648 8.86 -0.25 40.20
C GLY A 648 9.10 0.91 41.18
N ARG A 649 9.40 0.60 42.46
CA ARG A 649 9.77 1.62 43.45
C ARG A 649 11.10 2.32 43.12
N LEU A 650 12.08 1.58 42.61
CA LEU A 650 13.37 2.14 42.20
C LEU A 650 13.23 3.06 40.98
N LEU A 651 12.46 2.65 39.96
CA LEU A 651 12.17 3.46 38.79
C LEU A 651 11.55 4.80 39.20
N ASN A 652 10.53 4.78 40.06
CA ASN A 652 9.91 5.98 40.61
C ASN A 652 10.89 6.85 41.43
N ALA A 653 11.82 6.23 42.16
CA ALA A 653 12.83 6.95 42.95
C ALA A 653 13.86 7.72 42.10
N THR A 654 13.97 7.45 40.80
CA THR A 654 14.80 8.25 39.87
C THR A 654 14.23 9.65 39.62
N GLY A 655 12.92 9.85 39.84
CA GLY A 655 12.21 11.06 39.47
C GLY A 655 11.92 11.22 37.97
N ARG A 656 12.41 10.31 37.10
CA ARG A 656 12.03 10.26 35.68
C ARG A 656 10.75 9.41 35.53
N PRO A 657 9.71 9.90 34.84
CA PRO A 657 8.59 9.06 34.43
C PRO A 657 9.06 8.01 33.41
N ILE A 658 9.05 6.74 33.81
CA ILE A 658 9.38 5.60 32.95
C ILE A 658 8.18 4.65 32.98
N LEU A 659 7.58 4.39 31.82
CA LEU A 659 6.47 3.46 31.66
C LEU A 659 6.97 2.02 31.88
N TYR A 660 6.42 1.34 32.88
CA TYR A 660 6.93 0.04 33.32
C TYR A 660 6.04 -1.11 32.79
N SER A 661 6.59 -1.91 31.88
CA SER A 661 5.96 -3.13 31.35
C SER A 661 6.53 -4.38 32.02
N CYS A 662 5.66 -5.18 32.62
CA CYS A 662 6.03 -6.34 33.43
C CYS A 662 5.60 -7.66 32.81
N SER A 663 6.53 -8.59 32.53
CA SER A 663 6.12 -9.93 32.10
C SER A 663 5.60 -10.84 33.23
N TRP A 664 5.65 -10.39 34.49
CA TRP A 664 5.34 -11.19 35.69
C TRP A 664 4.18 -12.20 35.52
N PRO A 665 2.94 -11.83 35.13
CA PRO A 665 1.85 -12.81 35.04
C PRO A 665 2.10 -13.95 34.05
N ALA A 666 2.76 -13.69 32.92
CA ALA A 666 3.01 -14.69 31.87
C ALA A 666 3.87 -15.88 32.36
N TYR A 667 4.72 -15.65 33.37
CA TYR A 667 5.60 -16.66 33.98
C TYR A 667 4.95 -17.42 35.16
N LEU A 668 3.73 -17.05 35.58
CA LEU A 668 3.00 -17.75 36.62
C LEU A 668 2.22 -18.94 36.03
N ALA A 669 2.14 -20.05 36.78
CA ALA A 669 1.59 -21.32 36.30
C ALA A 669 0.15 -21.24 35.72
N ASP A 670 -0.68 -20.35 36.26
CA ASP A 670 -2.07 -20.11 35.81
C ASP A 670 -2.26 -18.70 35.22
N HIS A 671 -1.20 -18.05 34.71
CA HIS A 671 -1.26 -16.74 34.04
C HIS A 671 -1.97 -15.61 34.84
N ALA A 672 -1.95 -15.72 36.16
CA ALA A 672 -2.72 -14.92 37.12
C ALA A 672 -4.27 -14.93 36.93
N GLU A 673 -4.84 -15.83 36.12
CA GLU A 673 -6.26 -15.84 35.72
C GLU A 673 -7.27 -15.77 36.88
N ASN A 674 -6.89 -16.27 38.06
CA ASN A 674 -7.73 -16.33 39.26
C ASN A 674 -7.00 -15.83 40.53
N GLN A 675 -5.96 -15.01 40.38
CA GLN A 675 -5.08 -14.64 41.50
C GLN A 675 -5.31 -13.20 41.98
N ASP A 676 -5.58 -13.05 43.28
CA ASP A 676 -5.69 -11.76 43.98
C ASP A 676 -4.41 -10.90 43.85
N VAL A 677 -3.26 -11.52 43.59
CA VAL A 677 -1.95 -10.87 43.37
C VAL A 677 -2.02 -9.79 42.28
N LEU A 678 -2.84 -10.00 41.25
CA LEU A 678 -2.95 -9.09 40.11
C LEU A 678 -3.43 -7.69 40.56
N VAL A 679 -4.45 -7.62 41.40
CA VAL A 679 -5.02 -6.36 41.88
C VAL A 679 -4.28 -5.82 43.12
N LYS A 680 -3.71 -6.71 43.94
CA LYS A 680 -3.04 -6.31 45.19
C LYS A 680 -1.58 -5.88 45.00
N GLU A 681 -0.90 -6.42 44.00
CA GLU A 681 0.56 -6.29 43.86
C GLU A 681 0.97 -5.88 42.43
N ILE A 682 0.45 -6.53 41.39
CA ILE A 682 0.89 -6.29 40.00
C ILE A 682 0.38 -4.95 39.47
N ALA A 683 -0.93 -4.70 39.50
CA ALA A 683 -1.52 -3.45 38.99
C ALA A 683 -1.07 -2.18 39.74
N PRO A 684 -0.79 -2.20 41.05
CA PRO A 684 -0.14 -1.08 41.75
C PRO A 684 1.35 -0.89 41.42
N ALA A 685 2.03 -1.90 40.85
CA ALA A 685 3.46 -1.87 40.57
C ALA A 685 3.79 -1.58 39.10
N CYS A 686 2.93 -1.98 38.16
CA CYS A 686 3.22 -2.03 36.72
C CYS A 686 2.20 -1.21 35.91
N ASN A 687 2.66 -0.53 34.84
CA ASN A 687 1.76 0.22 33.95
C ASN A 687 1.06 -0.66 32.92
N LEU A 688 1.67 -1.78 32.58
CA LEU A 688 1.07 -2.86 31.80
C LEU A 688 1.74 -4.18 32.15
N TRP A 689 1.09 -5.29 31.82
CA TRP A 689 1.66 -6.61 32.06
C TRP A 689 1.28 -7.64 31.00
N ARG A 690 2.26 -8.42 30.55
CA ARG A 690 2.02 -9.56 29.65
C ARG A 690 1.31 -10.67 30.42
N ASN A 691 0.14 -11.08 29.94
CA ASN A 691 -0.66 -12.13 30.58
C ASN A 691 -0.35 -13.54 30.08
N PHE A 692 -0.09 -13.69 28.79
CA PHE A 692 -0.12 -14.98 28.11
C PHE A 692 1.12 -15.19 27.23
N HIS A 693 1.23 -16.36 26.59
CA HIS A 693 2.32 -16.73 25.70
C HIS A 693 2.59 -15.68 24.60
N ASP A 694 3.85 -15.62 24.16
CA ASP A 694 4.27 -14.71 23.08
C ASP A 694 3.49 -14.94 21.79
N ILE A 695 3.13 -13.84 21.15
CA ILE A 695 2.56 -13.83 19.83
C ILE A 695 3.59 -14.30 18.81
N ARG A 696 3.11 -14.95 17.76
CA ARG A 696 3.90 -15.38 16.60
C ARG A 696 3.22 -14.87 15.34
N ASP A 697 3.98 -14.66 14.27
CA ASP A 697 3.44 -14.33 12.94
C ASP A 697 2.71 -15.56 12.34
N SER A 698 1.52 -15.85 12.87
CA SER A 698 0.62 -16.91 12.44
C SER A 698 -0.78 -16.68 13.02
N TRP A 699 -1.83 -16.90 12.23
CA TRP A 699 -3.20 -16.80 12.72
C TRP A 699 -3.50 -17.73 13.90
N ALA A 700 -2.85 -18.90 13.97
CA ALA A 700 -3.00 -19.84 15.09
C ALA A 700 -2.57 -19.24 16.45
N SER A 701 -1.53 -18.41 16.47
CA SER A 701 -1.09 -17.69 17.68
C SER A 701 -2.11 -16.62 18.09
N VAL A 702 -2.58 -15.80 17.14
CA VAL A 702 -3.64 -14.81 17.38
C VAL A 702 -4.93 -15.48 17.87
N GLN A 703 -5.30 -16.63 17.30
CA GLN A 703 -6.42 -17.42 17.79
C GLN A 703 -6.19 -17.94 19.21
N SER A 704 -4.97 -18.34 19.59
CA SER A 704 -4.65 -18.77 20.95
C SER A 704 -4.89 -17.65 21.97
N ILE A 705 -4.33 -16.46 21.72
CA ILE A 705 -4.47 -15.27 22.57
C ILE A 705 -5.93 -14.81 22.66
N THR A 706 -6.63 -14.72 21.52
CA THR A 706 -8.04 -14.30 21.51
C THR A 706 -8.96 -15.35 22.17
N ASN A 707 -8.62 -16.64 22.11
CA ASN A 707 -9.31 -17.71 22.84
C ASN A 707 -9.09 -17.63 24.37
N PHE A 708 -7.92 -17.17 24.83
CA PHE A 708 -7.67 -16.87 26.25
C PHE A 708 -8.61 -15.75 26.71
N TRP A 709 -8.59 -14.60 26.02
CA TRP A 709 -9.46 -13.46 26.34
C TRP A 709 -10.95 -13.79 26.23
N ALA A 710 -11.35 -14.65 25.28
CA ALA A 710 -12.76 -15.02 25.10
C ALA A 710 -13.38 -15.83 26.25
N ARG A 711 -12.56 -16.33 27.19
CA ARG A 711 -13.02 -17.00 28.42
C ARG A 711 -13.35 -16.02 29.55
N THR A 712 -12.89 -14.77 29.43
CA THR A 712 -13.11 -13.74 30.45
C THR A 712 -14.53 -13.20 30.42
N SER A 713 -14.93 -12.56 31.52
CA SER A 713 -16.25 -11.98 31.75
C SER A 713 -16.08 -10.65 32.48
N PRO A 714 -17.11 -9.78 32.59
CA PRO A 714 -16.97 -8.49 33.27
C PRO A 714 -16.70 -8.59 34.78
N THR A 715 -16.83 -9.79 35.38
CA THR A 715 -16.47 -10.05 36.77
C THR A 715 -15.06 -10.64 36.95
N ASN A 716 -14.44 -11.11 35.86
CA ASN A 716 -13.10 -11.69 35.88
C ASN A 716 -12.05 -10.67 36.37
N ILE A 717 -11.04 -11.16 37.11
CA ILE A 717 -10.05 -10.30 37.76
C ILE A 717 -9.16 -9.56 36.74
N LEU A 718 -8.82 -10.17 35.61
CA LEU A 718 -8.04 -9.55 34.53
C LEU A 718 -8.77 -8.31 33.98
N ILE A 719 -10.05 -8.46 33.67
CA ILE A 719 -10.89 -7.38 33.11
C ILE A 719 -11.08 -6.24 34.12
N ARG A 720 -11.22 -6.56 35.42
CA ARG A 720 -11.39 -5.55 36.48
C ARG A 720 -10.08 -4.90 36.93
N ALA A 721 -8.92 -5.52 36.65
CA ALA A 721 -7.60 -4.97 36.93
C ALA A 721 -7.11 -4.02 35.83
N ALA A 722 -7.64 -4.09 34.61
CA ALA A 722 -7.32 -3.15 33.54
C ALA A 722 -7.99 -1.78 33.74
N GLY A 723 -7.26 -0.71 33.47
CA GLY A 723 -7.78 0.66 33.51
C GLY A 723 -6.68 1.71 33.30
N PRO A 724 -7.03 3.01 33.36
CA PRO A 724 -6.10 4.11 33.14
C PRO A 724 -4.84 4.03 34.02
N GLY A 725 -3.71 3.69 33.38
CA GLY A 725 -2.39 3.59 34.01
C GLY A 725 -1.94 2.17 34.39
N HIS A 726 -2.77 1.15 34.16
CA HIS A 726 -2.50 -0.25 34.51
C HIS A 726 -3.26 -1.22 33.54
N TRP A 727 -2.58 -1.74 32.50
CA TRP A 727 -3.22 -2.43 31.36
C TRP A 727 -2.84 -3.91 31.19
N ASN A 728 -3.77 -4.74 30.71
CA ASN A 728 -3.45 -6.08 30.23
C ASN A 728 -2.75 -5.99 28.87
N ASP A 729 -1.66 -6.74 28.70
CA ASP A 729 -0.91 -6.83 27.45
C ASP A 729 -1.10 -8.21 26.78
N PRO A 730 -1.84 -8.28 25.66
CA PRO A 730 -1.99 -9.48 24.82
C PRO A 730 -0.83 -9.71 23.85
N ASP A 731 0.28 -8.97 24.01
CA ASP A 731 1.46 -8.93 23.14
C ASP A 731 1.28 -8.11 21.85
N MET A 732 2.36 -8.01 21.06
CA MET A 732 2.48 -7.13 19.89
C MET A 732 1.44 -7.35 18.76
N ILE A 733 1.26 -6.31 17.94
CA ILE A 733 0.52 -6.34 16.67
C ILE A 733 1.47 -6.78 15.55
N VAL A 734 1.13 -7.85 14.83
CA VAL A 734 1.95 -8.42 13.73
C VAL A 734 1.46 -8.02 12.33
N VAL A 735 0.56 -7.03 12.25
CA VAL A 735 0.09 -6.41 11.00
C VAL A 735 1.29 -5.87 10.20
N GLY A 736 1.30 -6.11 8.89
CA GLY A 736 2.41 -5.79 7.97
C GLY A 736 3.39 -6.95 7.74
N ASN A 737 3.40 -7.99 8.58
CA ASN A 737 4.18 -9.21 8.35
C ASN A 737 3.44 -10.20 7.42
N ASN A 738 3.95 -11.42 7.29
CA ASN A 738 3.63 -12.35 6.20
C ASN A 738 2.80 -13.59 6.60
N GLY A 739 2.66 -13.88 7.90
CA GLY A 739 2.02 -15.09 8.43
C GLY A 739 0.50 -15.00 8.62
N LEU A 740 -0.10 -13.83 8.38
CA LEU A 740 -1.54 -13.58 8.42
C LEU A 740 -2.01 -12.99 7.09
N SER A 741 -3.22 -13.34 6.64
CA SER A 741 -3.88 -12.64 5.52
C SER A 741 -4.34 -11.23 5.92
N GLU A 742 -4.59 -10.34 4.94
CA GLU A 742 -5.11 -8.97 5.16
C GLU A 742 -6.33 -8.94 6.11
N VAL A 743 -7.26 -9.89 5.95
CA VAL A 743 -8.48 -10.02 6.78
C VAL A 743 -8.17 -10.46 8.21
N GLU A 744 -7.18 -11.34 8.39
CA GLU A 744 -6.71 -11.79 9.71
C GLU A 744 -5.94 -10.67 10.44
N GLN A 745 -5.14 -9.90 9.72
CA GLN A 745 -4.44 -8.71 10.22
C GLN A 745 -5.44 -7.62 10.65
N GLN A 746 -6.45 -7.34 9.82
CA GLN A 746 -7.56 -6.44 10.15
C GLN A 746 -8.33 -6.92 11.39
N SER A 747 -8.52 -8.22 11.54
CA SER A 747 -9.17 -8.83 12.72
C SER A 747 -8.33 -8.72 13.98
N GLN A 748 -7.01 -8.90 13.90
CA GLN A 748 -6.10 -8.70 15.03
C GLN A 748 -6.22 -7.27 15.57
N PHE A 749 -6.06 -6.27 14.69
CA PHE A 749 -6.05 -4.86 15.11
C PHE A 749 -7.36 -4.45 15.82
N ALA A 750 -8.49 -4.89 15.28
CA ALA A 750 -9.81 -4.65 15.87
C ALA A 750 -10.01 -5.36 17.23
N LEU A 751 -9.52 -6.59 17.37
CA LEU A 751 -9.58 -7.32 18.65
C LEU A 751 -8.68 -6.68 19.72
N TRP A 752 -7.48 -6.22 19.37
CA TRP A 752 -6.59 -5.48 20.27
C TRP A 752 -7.21 -4.14 20.74
N ALA A 753 -7.91 -3.43 19.85
CA ALA A 753 -8.69 -2.25 20.22
C ALA A 753 -9.82 -2.58 21.23
N MET A 754 -10.51 -3.70 21.04
CA MET A 754 -11.51 -4.20 21.99
C MET A 754 -10.90 -4.58 23.33
N PHE A 755 -9.67 -5.12 23.35
CA PHE A 755 -8.99 -5.50 24.59
C PHE A 755 -8.46 -4.29 25.40
N ALA A 756 -8.55 -3.06 24.88
CA ALA A 756 -7.85 -1.90 25.44
C ALA A 756 -6.34 -2.15 25.58
N ALA A 757 -5.78 -2.92 24.66
CA ALA A 757 -4.40 -3.36 24.67
C ALA A 757 -3.43 -2.22 24.31
N PRO A 758 -2.16 -2.30 24.74
CA PRO A 758 -1.06 -1.57 24.10
C PRO A 758 -1.04 -1.87 22.59
N LEU A 759 -0.91 -0.83 21.76
CA LEU A 759 -0.81 -0.98 20.31
C LEU A 759 0.67 -0.95 19.87
N TYR A 760 1.48 -1.90 20.33
CA TYR A 760 2.87 -2.01 19.88
C TYR A 760 2.95 -2.78 18.55
N MET A 761 3.36 -2.12 17.48
CA MET A 761 3.60 -2.76 16.18
C MET A 761 4.96 -3.47 16.19
N THR A 762 5.04 -4.68 15.63
CA THR A 762 6.30 -5.33 15.26
C THR A 762 6.27 -5.64 13.77
N ALA A 763 6.94 -4.79 12.98
CA ALA A 763 7.00 -4.86 11.52
C ALA A 763 8.11 -3.96 10.98
N ASP A 764 8.52 -4.16 9.72
CA ASP A 764 9.49 -3.31 9.04
C ASP A 764 8.77 -2.15 8.35
N LEU A 765 8.82 -0.97 8.97
CA LEU A 765 8.06 0.19 8.48
C LEU A 765 8.51 0.68 7.10
N ARG A 766 9.78 0.45 6.72
CA ARG A 766 10.38 0.82 5.42
C ARG A 766 9.76 0.06 4.24
N THR A 767 9.14 -1.09 4.51
CA THR A 767 8.49 -1.95 3.50
C THR A 767 6.99 -2.16 3.77
N PHE A 768 6.42 -1.38 4.68
CA PHE A 768 5.05 -1.55 5.16
C PHE A 768 4.01 -1.24 4.07
N PRO A 769 3.18 -2.22 3.66
CA PRO A 769 2.27 -2.02 2.55
C PRO A 769 1.13 -1.06 2.92
N SER A 770 0.68 -0.26 1.95
CA SER A 770 -0.31 0.81 2.17
C SER A 770 -1.66 0.33 2.69
N TRP A 771 -2.07 -0.92 2.43
CA TRP A 771 -3.26 -1.52 3.05
C TRP A 771 -3.06 -1.82 4.54
N ALA A 772 -1.87 -2.28 4.96
CA ALA A 772 -1.54 -2.50 6.36
C ALA A 772 -1.44 -1.16 7.11
N ARG A 773 -0.87 -0.13 6.46
CA ARG A 773 -0.86 1.25 6.98
C ARG A 773 -2.27 1.74 7.30
N LYS A 774 -3.24 1.52 6.41
CA LYS A 774 -4.65 1.87 6.61
C LYS A 774 -5.33 1.10 7.75
N ILE A 775 -4.89 -0.13 8.06
CA ILE A 775 -5.37 -0.87 9.24
C ILE A 775 -4.87 -0.16 10.50
N VAL A 776 -3.53 -0.04 10.66
CA VAL A 776 -2.94 0.45 11.92
C VAL A 776 -3.18 1.94 12.15
N GLN A 777 -3.40 2.75 11.11
CA GLN A 777 -3.73 4.17 11.23
C GLN A 777 -5.25 4.47 11.22
N ASN A 778 -6.12 3.47 11.35
CA ASN A 778 -7.56 3.70 11.38
C ASN A 778 -7.96 4.49 12.65
N LYS A 779 -8.17 5.80 12.47
CA LYS A 779 -8.45 6.75 13.57
C LYS A 779 -9.69 6.40 14.39
N GLU A 780 -10.71 5.76 13.81
CA GLU A 780 -11.90 5.35 14.56
C GLU A 780 -11.63 4.12 15.43
N ILE A 781 -10.83 3.17 14.95
CA ILE A 781 -10.41 1.99 15.73
C ILE A 781 -9.41 2.38 16.82
N ILE A 782 -8.48 3.28 16.53
CA ILE A 782 -7.57 3.87 17.52
C ILE A 782 -8.38 4.60 18.60
N ALA A 783 -9.38 5.40 18.24
CA ALA A 783 -10.25 6.06 19.21
C ALA A 783 -11.03 5.08 20.10
N VAL A 784 -11.43 3.91 19.57
CA VAL A 784 -12.00 2.83 20.39
C VAL A 784 -10.96 2.22 21.33
N ASN A 785 -9.72 2.03 20.90
CA ASN A 785 -8.63 1.55 21.76
C ASN A 785 -8.36 2.54 22.91
N GLN A 786 -8.12 3.81 22.56
CA GLN A 786 -7.71 4.94 23.41
C GLN A 786 -8.88 5.63 24.16
N ASP A 787 -10.02 4.95 24.34
CA ASP A 787 -11.19 5.51 25.02
C ASP A 787 -10.90 5.86 26.49
N LEU A 788 -11.34 7.05 26.92
CA LEU A 788 -11.03 7.62 28.25
C LEU A 788 -11.61 6.83 29.44
N LEU A 789 -12.59 5.94 29.24
CA LEU A 789 -13.04 5.03 30.31
C LEU A 789 -11.99 3.96 30.64
N GLY A 790 -11.09 3.65 29.69
CA GLY A 790 -10.07 2.59 29.85
C GLY A 790 -10.63 1.19 30.12
N LYS A 791 -11.92 0.95 29.84
CA LYS A 791 -12.56 -0.35 30.10
C LYS A 791 -12.21 -1.35 29.02
N GLN A 792 -11.60 -2.48 29.41
CA GLN A 792 -11.41 -3.61 28.50
C GLN A 792 -12.75 -4.26 28.10
N GLY A 793 -12.90 -4.60 26.82
CA GLY A 793 -14.06 -5.30 26.28
C GLY A 793 -14.04 -6.81 26.55
N TYR A 794 -15.22 -7.42 26.50
CA TYR A 794 -15.44 -8.84 26.84
C TYR A 794 -16.53 -9.47 25.96
N VAL A 795 -16.58 -10.81 25.94
CA VAL A 795 -17.60 -11.58 25.20
C VAL A 795 -18.93 -11.59 25.96
N VAL A 796 -20.02 -11.27 25.27
CA VAL A 796 -21.41 -11.38 25.79
C VAL A 796 -22.23 -12.48 25.14
N TRP A 797 -21.80 -12.98 23.98
CA TRP A 797 -22.42 -14.10 23.30
C TRP A 797 -21.38 -14.92 22.54
N SER A 798 -21.50 -16.24 22.57
CA SER A 798 -20.74 -17.11 21.67
C SER A 798 -21.54 -18.36 21.28
N GLU A 799 -21.39 -18.78 20.03
CA GLU A 799 -21.96 -20.04 19.53
C GLU A 799 -21.12 -20.53 18.34
N LYS A 800 -20.77 -21.82 18.26
CA LYS A 800 -20.13 -22.45 17.08
C LYS A 800 -18.99 -21.61 16.45
N ARG A 801 -18.03 -21.14 17.26
CA ARG A 801 -16.91 -20.26 16.84
C ARG A 801 -17.30 -18.90 16.22
N ALA A 802 -18.46 -18.34 16.56
CA ALA A 802 -18.69 -16.90 16.46
C ALA A 802 -18.86 -16.30 17.85
N ARG A 803 -18.50 -15.01 17.98
CA ARG A 803 -18.54 -14.27 19.25
C ARG A 803 -19.07 -12.86 19.03
N ILE A 804 -19.69 -12.29 20.04
CA ILE A 804 -20.00 -10.85 20.12
C ILE A 804 -19.23 -10.30 21.32
N TRP A 805 -18.30 -9.41 21.03
CA TRP A 805 -17.55 -8.64 22.00
C TRP A 805 -18.16 -7.26 22.15
N ILE A 806 -18.19 -6.72 23.37
CA ILE A 806 -18.61 -5.35 23.64
C ILE A 806 -17.57 -4.61 24.48
N LYS A 807 -17.42 -3.31 24.24
CA LYS A 807 -16.59 -2.39 25.01
C LYS A 807 -17.40 -1.14 25.29
N GLU A 808 -17.55 -0.79 26.56
CA GLU A 808 -18.22 0.44 26.99
C GLU A 808 -17.31 1.62 26.65
N LEU A 809 -17.83 2.64 25.97
CA LEU A 809 -17.07 3.81 25.56
C LEU A 809 -17.53 5.05 26.33
N THR A 810 -16.67 6.07 26.35
CA THR A 810 -16.93 7.37 26.93
C THR A 810 -18.14 8.01 26.25
N ALA A 811 -19.24 8.10 26.99
CA ALA A 811 -20.46 8.75 26.52
C ALA A 811 -20.40 10.26 26.78
N THR A 812 -20.96 11.06 25.87
CA THR A 812 -21.12 12.51 26.02
C THR A 812 -22.12 12.88 27.12
N ASP A 813 -23.05 11.98 27.41
CA ASP A 813 -24.07 12.08 28.47
C ASP A 813 -24.10 10.81 29.32
N LYS A 814 -24.77 10.84 30.48
CA LYS A 814 -25.05 9.64 31.29
C LYS A 814 -26.54 9.30 31.25
N PRO A 815 -26.94 8.01 31.20
CA PRO A 815 -26.13 6.78 31.24
C PRO A 815 -25.37 6.46 29.93
N ALA A 816 -24.58 5.38 29.92
CA ALA A 816 -23.69 5.02 28.81
C ALA A 816 -24.44 4.61 27.52
N ASP A 817 -24.65 5.60 26.65
CA ASP A 817 -25.39 5.47 25.40
C ASP A 817 -24.52 5.04 24.20
N THR A 818 -23.19 4.90 24.35
CA THR A 818 -22.25 4.56 23.26
C THR A 818 -21.42 3.31 23.59
N TRP A 819 -21.36 2.36 22.65
CA TRP A 819 -20.63 1.09 22.80
C TRP A 819 -19.89 0.73 21.50
N ALA A 820 -18.67 0.21 21.63
CA ALA A 820 -18.01 -0.53 20.57
C ALA A 820 -18.47 -1.99 20.60
N VAL A 821 -18.77 -2.57 19.44
CA VAL A 821 -19.23 -3.95 19.28
C VAL A 821 -18.47 -4.61 18.13
N LEU A 822 -17.86 -5.76 18.41
CA LEU A 822 -17.11 -6.54 17.43
C LEU A 822 -17.77 -7.91 17.27
N LEU A 823 -18.22 -8.19 16.05
CA LEU A 823 -18.89 -9.43 15.64
C LEU A 823 -17.85 -10.33 14.98
N GLU A 824 -17.35 -11.32 15.69
CA GLU A 824 -16.22 -12.17 15.28
C GLU A 824 -16.70 -13.51 14.71
N ASN A 825 -16.18 -13.90 13.54
CA ASN A 825 -16.22 -15.28 13.07
C ASN A 825 -14.83 -15.92 13.21
N SER A 826 -14.57 -16.50 14.39
CA SER A 826 -13.30 -17.16 14.74
C SER A 826 -13.12 -18.52 14.04
N ASN A 827 -13.80 -18.73 12.91
CA ASN A 827 -13.78 -19.96 12.14
C ASN A 827 -12.88 -19.78 10.91
N SER A 828 -11.89 -20.65 10.76
CA SER A 828 -10.90 -20.64 9.68
C SER A 828 -11.18 -21.66 8.56
N ILE A 829 -12.29 -22.41 8.64
CA ILE A 829 -12.58 -23.54 7.72
C ILE A 829 -13.96 -23.42 7.07
N TYR A 830 -14.98 -23.04 7.84
CA TYR A 830 -16.36 -22.99 7.37
C TYR A 830 -16.73 -21.54 7.02
N GLY A 831 -17.37 -21.35 5.86
CA GLY A 831 -17.64 -20.06 5.22
C GLY A 831 -18.47 -19.03 6.01
N PRO A 832 -18.92 -17.96 5.35
CA PRO A 832 -19.44 -16.77 6.00
C PRO A 832 -20.60 -17.08 6.95
N LYS A 833 -20.59 -16.46 8.13
CA LYS A 833 -21.53 -16.77 9.20
C LYS A 833 -22.34 -15.55 9.59
N ARG A 834 -23.67 -15.70 9.53
CA ARG A 834 -24.60 -14.69 10.04
C ARG A 834 -24.49 -14.54 11.55
N ILE A 835 -24.14 -13.35 12.01
CA ILE A 835 -24.15 -12.95 13.43
C ILE A 835 -25.24 -11.90 13.61
N VAL A 836 -26.02 -12.01 14.69
CA VAL A 836 -27.14 -11.12 14.99
C VAL A 836 -26.92 -10.44 16.34
N LEU A 837 -26.62 -9.14 16.30
CA LEU A 837 -26.58 -8.27 17.46
C LEU A 837 -28.01 -7.89 17.87
N GLN A 838 -28.42 -8.29 19.08
CA GLN A 838 -29.68 -7.89 19.70
C GLN A 838 -29.35 -7.05 20.94
N PRO A 839 -29.32 -5.70 20.87
CA PRO A 839 -28.79 -4.89 21.96
C PRO A 839 -29.50 -5.09 23.30
N ALA A 840 -30.82 -5.31 23.30
CA ALA A 840 -31.59 -5.62 24.52
C ALA A 840 -31.18 -6.93 25.23
N ARG A 841 -30.38 -7.79 24.58
CA ARG A 841 -29.80 -9.01 25.16
C ARG A 841 -28.31 -8.91 25.39
N HIS A 842 -27.61 -8.16 24.53
CA HIS A 842 -26.14 -8.14 24.48
C HIS A 842 -25.52 -6.90 25.13
N ILE A 843 -26.27 -5.80 25.29
CA ILE A 843 -25.76 -4.54 25.86
C ILE A 843 -26.38 -4.31 27.25
N PRO A 844 -25.58 -4.21 28.32
CA PRO A 844 -26.08 -3.96 29.67
C PRO A 844 -26.96 -2.71 29.75
N GLY A 845 -28.16 -2.85 30.34
CA GLY A 845 -29.08 -1.74 30.60
C GLY A 845 -29.89 -1.24 29.40
N TRP A 846 -29.74 -1.82 28.21
CA TRP A 846 -30.59 -1.48 27.05
C TRP A 846 -31.88 -2.31 27.06
N ALA A 847 -33.02 -1.66 26.81
CA ALA A 847 -34.35 -2.29 26.83
C ALA A 847 -34.76 -2.79 25.43
N GLU A 848 -35.72 -3.72 25.36
CA GLU A 848 -36.34 -4.12 24.10
C GLU A 848 -37.03 -2.92 23.43
N GLY A 849 -36.87 -2.78 22.11
CA GLY A 849 -37.34 -1.61 21.34
C GLY A 849 -36.45 -0.37 21.42
N THR A 850 -35.30 -0.43 22.11
CA THR A 850 -34.31 0.67 22.09
C THR A 850 -33.81 0.91 20.66
N GLN A 851 -34.03 2.12 20.13
CA GLN A 851 -33.45 2.53 18.85
C GLN A 851 -31.95 2.84 18.99
N PHE A 852 -31.18 2.46 17.97
CA PHE A 852 -29.74 2.66 17.94
C PHE A 852 -29.21 2.87 16.53
N SER A 853 -28.27 3.79 16.36
CA SER A 853 -27.48 3.94 15.14
C SER A 853 -26.28 2.98 15.16
N VAL A 854 -25.87 2.53 13.97
CA VAL A 854 -24.71 1.65 13.77
C VAL A 854 -23.74 2.33 12.80
N ARG A 855 -22.46 2.44 13.18
CA ARG A 855 -21.36 2.95 12.34
C ARG A 855 -20.31 1.87 12.11
N ASP A 856 -19.94 1.63 10.86
CA ASP A 856 -18.93 0.66 10.44
C ASP A 856 -17.54 1.31 10.42
N LEU A 857 -16.65 0.83 11.30
CA LEU A 857 -15.34 1.46 11.54
C LEU A 857 -14.30 1.13 10.45
N PHE A 858 -14.50 0.03 9.70
CA PHE A 858 -13.63 -0.28 8.56
C PHE A 858 -14.03 0.49 7.31
N ARG A 859 -15.33 0.81 7.18
CA ARG A 859 -15.86 1.61 6.06
C ARG A 859 -15.97 3.10 6.35
N GLY A 860 -15.72 3.54 7.59
CA GLY A 860 -15.80 4.95 8.02
C GLY A 860 -17.17 5.58 7.78
N ARG A 861 -18.27 4.80 7.85
CA ARG A 861 -19.62 5.27 7.47
C ARG A 861 -20.72 4.68 8.33
N ASP A 862 -21.81 5.43 8.42
CA ASP A 862 -23.00 4.99 9.12
C ASP A 862 -23.77 3.96 8.28
N VAL A 863 -24.25 2.91 8.93
CA VAL A 863 -24.97 1.78 8.32
C VAL A 863 -26.48 2.02 8.36
N GLY A 864 -26.97 2.72 9.39
CA GLY A 864 -28.38 3.06 9.57
C GLY A 864 -28.81 3.08 11.04
N VAL A 865 -30.10 3.26 11.26
CA VAL A 865 -30.77 3.16 12.57
C VAL A 865 -31.62 1.90 12.63
N PHE A 866 -31.60 1.21 13.77
CA PHE A 866 -32.24 -0.08 14.01
C PHE A 866 -33.01 -0.04 15.35
N ASP A 867 -34.09 -0.81 15.48
CA ASP A 867 -34.99 -0.82 16.65
C ASP A 867 -34.98 -2.16 17.43
N LYS A 868 -34.48 -3.23 16.81
CA LYS A 868 -34.54 -4.61 17.35
C LYS A 868 -33.21 -5.36 17.26
N ALA A 869 -32.61 -5.37 16.07
CA ALA A 869 -31.39 -6.13 15.81
C ALA A 869 -30.62 -5.56 14.63
N TYR A 870 -29.30 -5.74 14.66
CA TYR A 870 -28.40 -5.58 13.53
C TYR A 870 -27.82 -6.96 13.17
N SER A 871 -27.82 -7.32 11.89
CA SER A 871 -27.32 -8.63 11.44
C SER A 871 -26.42 -8.49 10.22
N VAL A 872 -25.32 -9.23 10.22
CA VAL A 872 -24.31 -9.22 9.16
C VAL A 872 -23.75 -10.63 8.97
N ASP A 873 -23.36 -10.96 7.74
CA ASP A 873 -22.60 -12.17 7.44
C ASP A 873 -21.10 -11.84 7.55
N VAL A 874 -20.39 -12.53 8.44
CA VAL A 874 -18.96 -12.31 8.70
C VAL A 874 -18.15 -13.46 8.12
N ASP A 875 -17.18 -13.15 7.27
CA ASP A 875 -16.34 -14.13 6.57
C ASP A 875 -15.43 -14.93 7.53
N THR A 876 -14.79 -15.99 7.02
CA THR A 876 -13.81 -16.78 7.80
C THR A 876 -12.67 -15.92 8.32
N SER A 877 -12.23 -16.18 9.55
CA SER A 877 -11.17 -15.43 10.24
C SER A 877 -11.39 -13.91 10.28
N SER A 878 -12.63 -13.44 10.12
CA SER A 878 -12.99 -12.04 9.93
C SER A 878 -13.81 -11.48 11.09
N VAL A 879 -13.92 -10.15 11.14
CA VAL A 879 -14.72 -9.41 12.12
C VAL A 879 -15.50 -8.28 11.43
N GLN A 880 -16.73 -8.02 11.86
CA GLN A 880 -17.39 -6.73 11.63
C GLN A 880 -17.26 -5.90 12.89
N PHE A 881 -16.57 -4.75 12.79
CA PHE A 881 -16.40 -3.83 13.90
C PHE A 881 -17.31 -2.62 13.72
N VAL A 882 -18.11 -2.30 14.74
CA VAL A 882 -19.03 -1.16 14.74
C VAL A 882 -18.99 -0.38 16.04
N ILE A 883 -19.29 0.92 15.97
CA ILE A 883 -19.82 1.67 17.11
C ILE A 883 -21.35 1.65 17.00
N ILE A 884 -22.02 1.40 18.12
CA ILE A 884 -23.45 1.62 18.26
C ILE A 884 -23.71 2.78 19.23
N ARG A 885 -24.71 3.60 18.93
CA ARG A 885 -25.17 4.67 19.82
C ARG A 885 -26.68 4.59 19.98
N LYS A 886 -27.17 4.74 21.20
CA LYS A 886 -28.60 4.85 21.47
C LYS A 886 -29.14 6.13 20.82
N VAL A 887 -30.22 6.02 20.06
CA VAL A 887 -30.92 7.19 19.54
C VAL A 887 -31.80 7.72 20.66
N LYS A 888 -31.61 9.00 21.01
CA LYS A 888 -32.51 9.73 21.91
C LYS A 888 -33.69 10.27 21.11
N ASP A 889 -34.87 10.31 21.71
CA ASP A 889 -36.04 11.01 21.17
C ASP A 889 -35.82 12.54 21.24
N GLU A 890 -34.88 13.04 20.44
CA GLU A 890 -34.80 14.47 20.13
C GLU A 890 -35.44 14.71 18.76
N THR A 891 -36.57 15.40 18.84
CA THR A 891 -37.40 15.94 17.76
C THR A 891 -36.65 16.13 16.44
N ILE A 892 -37.09 15.43 15.39
CA ILE A 892 -36.77 15.76 14.00
C ILE A 892 -37.36 17.15 13.72
N LEU A 893 -36.54 18.19 13.89
CA LEU A 893 -36.80 19.53 13.41
C LEU A 893 -36.11 19.68 12.04
N LEU A 894 -36.94 19.41 11.02
CA LEU A 894 -36.87 19.80 9.60
C LEU A 894 -35.57 20.43 9.08
#